data_AF-R6LXI4-F1
#
_entry.id   AF-R6LXI4-F1
#
_cell.length_a   1.000
_cell.length_b   1.000
_cell.length_c   1.000
_cell.angle_alpha   90.00
_cell.angle_beta   90.00
_cell.angle_gamma   90.00
#
_symmetry.space_group_name_H-M   'P 1'
#
loop_
_entity.id
_entity.type
_entity.pdbx_description
1 polymer ?
#
loop_
_entity_poly.entity_id
_entity_poly.type
_entity_poly.pdbx_seq_one_letter_code
_entity_poly.pdbx_strand_id
1 'polypeptide(L)'
;MIELENIDGVGPKTKELLNKLKINNGEDLLYYYPYRYDVIKRTDMNILNDGDKIVIDGIVEGQPTVIFINKSLKKLIFRINTKTMIINITVYNKVYLHQELKCGKEVTIIGKYHKLKNTIVASDVRFGLLPPGAKIEPIYYTTEGLTIKQISKFVSYVLNNEEYHVHSLIPTYLEDKYNLLSKKDAIYNVHIPEDIVTLKKARQRIKYEELFMYMLKIRYLKQKIESDDTAIERVLDYDKINKFIDNLPYKLTLDQSSSIKEILKDLESKKRMNRLLQGDVGSGKTIVAFIAIYANYLSKYQSALMAPTEILAGQHYEDALKIFSKYKLKIAFLTSSTSAKDKKEIYDNLELGKIDLIIGTQALIQDRVKFKKLGLVVTDEQHRFGVNQRNSFKGKGISPDVLSMSATPIPRSYALTIYGDTDVSSIKTKPIGRKEVITYFKKEKDITEVLEMMKRELDNNHQIYVVAPMIEGDEENLESVKDLEEKMNKAFGKISKIGIIHGKLDNKEKNKVMNDFENNKINILISTTVIEVGVNVPNASMIVIFNANMFGLSTLHQLRGRVGRSDIQSYCVLVAKESEERLRLLEKTSDGFEISEYDFQNRGEGDLFGIKQSGELVLKMANIRRDFKMLLKAKEDAEEFINILFTFESNPEYEPIFNELKKIEDLD
;
A
#
# COMPACT_ATOMS: atom_id res chain seq x y z
N MET A 1 2.10 2.21 -37.75
CA MET A 1 1.99 3.11 -36.59
C MET A 1 1.89 4.53 -37.10
N ILE A 2 0.92 5.32 -36.64
CA ILE A 2 0.72 6.71 -37.08
C ILE A 2 1.72 7.61 -36.33
N GLU A 3 2.57 8.32 -37.06
CA GLU A 3 3.45 9.34 -36.47
C GLU A 3 2.66 10.58 -36.04
N LEU A 4 3.08 11.23 -34.95
CA LEU A 4 2.39 12.41 -34.43
C LEU A 4 2.30 13.56 -35.45
N GLU A 5 3.28 13.69 -36.34
CA GLU A 5 3.33 14.76 -37.35
C GLU A 5 2.25 14.60 -38.43
N ASN A 6 1.72 13.38 -38.60
CA ASN A 6 0.66 13.08 -39.56
C ASN A 6 -0.75 13.34 -38.99
N ILE A 7 -0.86 13.74 -37.71
CA ILE A 7 -2.15 14.04 -37.07
C ILE A 7 -2.52 15.50 -37.31
N ASP A 8 -3.70 15.73 -37.87
CA ASP A 8 -4.16 17.09 -38.19
C ASP A 8 -4.20 18.00 -36.94
N GLY A 9 -3.41 19.08 -36.99
CA GLY A 9 -3.25 20.07 -35.91
C GLY A 9 -2.08 19.82 -34.97
N VAL A 10 -1.28 18.78 -35.18
CA VAL A 10 -0.02 18.54 -34.44
C VAL A 10 1.16 19.14 -35.20
N GLY A 11 1.53 20.37 -34.84
CA GLY A 11 2.77 21.00 -35.31
C GLY A 11 3.99 20.64 -34.44
N PRO A 12 5.19 21.13 -34.77
CA PRO A 12 6.44 20.82 -34.05
C PRO A 12 6.38 21.14 -32.55
N LYS A 13 5.81 22.30 -32.19
CA LYS A 13 5.62 22.71 -30.79
C LYS A 13 4.62 21.81 -30.05
N THR A 14 3.55 21.41 -30.73
CA THR A 14 2.53 20.51 -30.15
C THR A 14 3.11 19.13 -29.90
N LYS A 15 3.95 18.62 -30.81
CA LYS A 15 4.67 17.36 -30.67
C LYS A 15 5.58 17.36 -29.44
N GLU A 16 6.35 18.43 -29.21
CA GLU A 16 7.17 18.55 -28.00
C GLU A 16 6.33 18.51 -26.71
N LEU A 17 5.15 19.14 -26.71
CA LEU A 17 4.24 19.13 -25.56
C LEU A 17 3.63 17.73 -25.32
N LEU A 18 3.29 16.99 -26.37
CA LEU A 18 2.83 15.60 -26.27
C LEU A 18 3.94 14.68 -25.75
N ASN A 19 5.18 14.85 -26.21
CA ASN A 19 6.32 14.09 -25.72
C ASN A 19 6.57 14.32 -24.21
N LYS A 20 6.31 15.53 -23.69
CA LYS A 20 6.36 15.80 -22.24
C LYS A 20 5.34 14.98 -21.45
N LEU A 21 4.20 14.65 -22.07
CA LEU A 21 3.19 13.73 -21.53
C LEU A 21 3.53 12.25 -21.76
N LYS A 22 4.72 11.95 -22.30
CA LYS A 22 5.17 10.61 -22.73
C LYS A 22 4.31 10.01 -23.85
N ILE A 23 3.73 10.86 -24.70
CA ILE A 23 2.98 10.46 -25.89
C ILE A 23 3.87 10.69 -27.10
N ASN A 24 4.37 9.63 -27.74
CA ASN A 24 5.35 9.72 -28.82
C ASN A 24 4.77 9.34 -30.20
N ASN A 25 3.64 8.62 -30.23
CA ASN A 25 2.98 8.17 -31.46
C ASN A 25 1.44 8.14 -31.30
N GLY A 26 0.73 7.83 -32.40
CA GLY A 26 -0.74 7.72 -32.39
C GLY A 26 -1.28 6.60 -31.50
N GLU A 27 -0.51 5.53 -31.29
CA GLU A 27 -0.92 4.42 -30.40
C GLU A 27 -0.88 4.85 -28.93
N ASP A 28 0.12 5.65 -28.52
CA ASP A 28 0.18 6.24 -27.18
C ASP A 28 -1.06 7.10 -26.89
N LEU A 29 -1.61 7.80 -27.89
CA LEU A 29 -2.86 8.58 -27.77
C LEU A 29 -4.08 7.68 -27.51
N LEU A 30 -4.15 6.50 -28.13
CA LEU A 30 -5.24 5.52 -27.90
C LEU A 30 -5.24 4.97 -26.47
N TYR A 31 -4.07 4.92 -25.84
CA TYR A 31 -3.93 4.46 -24.47
C TYR A 31 -3.80 5.61 -23.45
N TYR A 32 -4.02 6.85 -23.86
CA TYR A 32 -3.96 8.03 -23.00
C TYR A 32 -5.34 8.35 -22.42
N TYR A 33 -5.77 7.56 -21.43
CA TYR A 33 -7.16 7.59 -20.97
C TYR A 33 -7.55 8.86 -20.20
N PRO A 34 -8.83 9.29 -20.29
CA PRO A 34 -9.36 10.37 -19.46
C PRO A 34 -9.42 9.99 -17.97
N TYR A 35 -9.04 10.91 -17.08
CA TYR A 35 -9.12 10.70 -15.63
C TYR A 35 -10.50 11.00 -15.04
N ARG A 36 -11.31 11.79 -15.75
CA ARG A 36 -12.68 12.16 -15.36
C ARG A 36 -13.57 12.31 -16.59
N TYR A 37 -14.88 12.18 -16.38
CA TYR A 37 -15.91 12.44 -17.38
C TYR A 37 -16.91 13.43 -16.83
N ASP A 38 -17.20 14.48 -17.59
CA ASP A 38 -18.25 15.45 -17.27
C ASP A 38 -19.53 15.09 -18.01
N VAL A 39 -20.60 14.83 -17.26
CA VAL A 39 -21.90 14.50 -17.81
C VAL A 39 -22.75 15.77 -17.87
N ILE A 40 -23.08 16.18 -19.08
CA ILE A 40 -23.84 17.40 -19.35
C ILE A 40 -25.18 17.01 -19.94
N LYS A 41 -26.23 17.18 -19.13
CA LYS A 41 -27.61 16.85 -19.50
C LYS A 41 -28.46 18.11 -19.41
N ARG A 42 -29.37 18.30 -20.38
CA ARG A 42 -30.38 19.36 -20.32
C ARG A 42 -31.20 19.24 -19.05
N THR A 43 -31.38 20.36 -18.38
CA THR A 43 -32.19 20.43 -17.17
C THR A 43 -33.67 20.53 -17.54
N ASP A 44 -34.53 19.80 -16.82
CA ASP A 44 -35.97 19.97 -16.95
C ASP A 44 -36.39 21.29 -16.29
N MET A 45 -36.99 22.19 -17.06
CA MET A 45 -37.36 23.52 -16.59
C MET A 45 -38.54 23.50 -15.60
N ASN A 46 -39.27 22.38 -15.50
CA ASN A 46 -40.45 22.26 -14.63
C ASN A 46 -40.10 22.05 -13.14
N ILE A 47 -38.84 21.73 -12.82
CA ILE A 47 -38.43 21.27 -11.46
C ILE A 47 -37.44 22.26 -10.81
N LEU A 48 -37.38 23.52 -11.28
CA LEU A 48 -36.32 24.46 -10.90
C LEU A 48 -36.64 25.35 -9.68
N ASN A 49 -35.71 25.38 -8.72
CA ASN A 49 -35.64 26.35 -7.63
C ASN A 49 -34.70 27.52 -7.98
N ASP A 50 -34.80 28.61 -7.21
CA ASP A 50 -33.88 29.74 -7.37
C ASP A 50 -32.47 29.35 -6.93
N GLY A 51 -31.47 29.62 -7.78
CA GLY A 51 -30.06 29.31 -7.51
C GLY A 51 -29.57 27.97 -8.05
N ASP A 52 -30.46 27.14 -8.63
CA ASP A 52 -30.11 25.85 -9.20
C ASP A 52 -29.14 25.98 -10.38
N LYS A 53 -28.21 25.02 -10.49
CA LYS A 53 -27.31 24.90 -11.65
C LYS A 53 -28.08 24.24 -12.79
N ILE A 54 -28.21 24.94 -13.90
CA ILE A 54 -28.97 24.50 -15.06
C ILE A 54 -28.11 24.44 -16.33
N VAL A 55 -28.53 23.57 -17.24
CA VAL A 55 -28.00 23.43 -18.60
C VAL A 55 -29.15 23.61 -19.57
N ILE A 56 -29.08 24.63 -20.40
CA ILE A 56 -30.17 24.99 -21.31
C ILE A 56 -29.64 25.34 -22.70
N ASP A 57 -30.40 24.95 -23.71
CA ASP A 57 -30.12 25.25 -25.10
C ASP A 57 -31.02 26.37 -25.60
N GLY A 58 -30.46 27.23 -26.45
CA GLY A 58 -31.24 28.28 -27.10
C GLY A 58 -30.53 28.91 -28.27
N ILE A 59 -31.25 29.78 -28.96
CA ILE A 59 -30.75 30.58 -30.07
C ILE A 59 -30.53 32.00 -29.56
N VAL A 60 -29.35 32.57 -29.79
CA VAL A 60 -29.03 33.93 -29.40
C VAL A 60 -29.96 34.91 -30.10
N GLU A 61 -30.61 35.76 -29.31
CA GLU A 61 -31.54 36.79 -29.77
C GLU A 61 -30.97 38.18 -29.47
N GLY A 62 -30.89 39.00 -30.52
CA GLY A 62 -30.31 40.35 -30.45
C GLY A 62 -28.78 40.36 -30.43
N GLN A 63 -28.22 41.55 -30.23
CA GLN A 63 -26.78 41.74 -30.10
C GLN A 63 -26.36 41.69 -28.63
N PRO A 64 -25.24 41.01 -28.28
CA PRO A 64 -24.70 41.04 -26.93
C PRO A 64 -24.26 42.43 -26.52
N THR A 65 -24.52 42.83 -25.28
CA THR A 65 -24.09 44.12 -24.71
C THR A 65 -22.99 43.90 -23.68
N VAL A 66 -21.87 44.62 -23.83
CA VAL A 66 -20.78 44.64 -22.84
C VAL A 66 -20.99 45.80 -21.87
N ILE A 67 -20.98 45.51 -20.58
CA ILE A 67 -21.07 46.49 -19.49
C ILE A 67 -19.80 46.41 -18.66
N PHE A 68 -19.16 47.56 -18.45
CA PHE A 68 -17.98 47.70 -17.60
C PHE A 68 -18.45 48.12 -16.19
N ILE A 69 -18.35 47.22 -15.21
CA ILE A 69 -18.76 47.52 -13.83
C ILE A 69 -17.63 48.25 -13.09
N ASN A 70 -16.38 47.85 -13.33
CA ASN A 70 -15.17 48.58 -12.93
C ASN A 70 -13.98 48.15 -13.81
N LYS A 71 -12.75 48.59 -13.52
CA LYS A 71 -11.54 48.24 -14.32
C LYS A 71 -11.26 46.73 -14.39
N SER A 72 -11.69 45.93 -13.40
CA SER A 72 -11.40 44.49 -13.30
C SER A 72 -12.60 43.57 -13.57
N LEU A 73 -13.83 44.08 -13.54
CA LEU A 73 -15.07 43.33 -13.73
C LEU A 73 -15.84 43.83 -14.95
N LYS A 74 -15.84 42.99 -15.98
CA LYS A 74 -16.60 43.19 -17.22
C LYS A 74 -17.74 42.18 -17.28
N LYS A 75 -18.92 42.62 -17.69
CA LYS A 75 -20.12 41.79 -17.79
C LYS A 75 -20.62 41.80 -19.24
N LEU A 76 -20.89 40.63 -19.81
CA LEU A 76 -21.54 40.44 -21.10
C LEU A 76 -22.98 40.00 -20.86
N ILE A 77 -23.94 40.67 -21.49
CA ILE A 77 -25.37 40.34 -21.41
C ILE A 77 -25.89 40.04 -22.80
N PHE A 78 -26.64 38.96 -22.96
CA PHE A 78 -27.38 38.66 -24.19
C PHE A 78 -28.64 37.87 -23.84
N ARG A 79 -29.55 37.70 -24.80
CA ARG A 79 -30.75 36.89 -24.63
C ARG A 79 -30.66 35.61 -25.45
N ILE A 80 -31.27 34.55 -24.95
CA ILE A 80 -31.48 33.32 -25.72
C ILE A 80 -32.95 32.99 -25.76
N ASN A 81 -33.40 32.47 -26.90
CA ASN A 81 -34.73 31.91 -27.08
C ASN A 81 -34.63 30.37 -27.06
N THR A 82 -35.33 29.75 -26.12
CA THR A 82 -35.30 28.30 -25.88
C THR A 82 -36.51 27.58 -26.50
N LYS A 83 -37.15 28.21 -27.50
CA LYS A 83 -38.46 27.85 -28.10
C LYS A 83 -39.66 28.07 -27.19
N THR A 84 -39.51 27.88 -25.88
CA THR A 84 -40.57 28.02 -24.88
C THR A 84 -40.54 29.37 -24.16
N MET A 85 -39.37 30.00 -24.03
CA MET A 85 -39.20 31.27 -23.34
C MET A 85 -37.95 32.02 -23.78
N ILE A 86 -37.89 33.30 -23.45
CA ILE A 86 -36.72 34.16 -23.63
C ILE A 86 -36.08 34.38 -22.25
N ILE A 87 -34.78 34.10 -22.14
CA ILE A 87 -34.03 34.21 -20.89
C ILE A 87 -32.84 35.15 -21.09
N ASN A 88 -32.61 36.02 -20.10
CA ASN A 88 -31.43 36.88 -20.07
C ASN A 88 -30.21 36.09 -19.58
N ILE A 89 -29.11 36.13 -20.30
CA ILE A 89 -27.84 35.50 -19.94
C ILE A 89 -26.86 36.58 -19.51
N THR A 90 -26.19 36.36 -18.39
CA THR A 90 -25.11 37.18 -17.87
C THR A 90 -23.82 36.35 -17.79
N VAL A 91 -22.74 36.83 -18.41
CA VAL A 91 -21.40 36.22 -18.33
C VAL A 91 -20.42 37.23 -17.77
N TYR A 92 -19.63 36.86 -16.78
CA TYR A 92 -18.59 37.72 -16.21
C TYR A 92 -17.23 37.40 -16.84
N ASN A 93 -16.46 38.45 -17.15
CA ASN A 93 -15.07 38.42 -17.61
C ASN A 93 -14.78 37.59 -18.89
N LYS A 94 -15.79 37.15 -19.65
CA LYS A 94 -15.64 36.46 -20.94
C LYS A 94 -16.03 37.36 -22.13
N VAL A 95 -15.44 38.55 -22.22
CA VAL A 95 -15.78 39.56 -23.25
C VAL A 95 -15.41 39.10 -24.67
N TYR A 96 -14.45 38.17 -24.82
CA TYR A 96 -14.08 37.59 -26.13
C TYR A 96 -15.27 36.93 -26.84
N LEU A 97 -16.26 36.41 -26.10
CA LEU A 97 -17.46 35.80 -26.67
C LEU A 97 -18.33 36.80 -27.45
N HIS A 98 -18.16 38.11 -27.26
CA HIS A 98 -18.94 39.12 -27.97
C HIS A 98 -18.78 39.03 -29.50
N GLN A 99 -17.59 38.71 -30.00
CA GLN A 99 -17.35 38.58 -31.45
C GLN A 99 -18.02 37.32 -32.03
N GLU A 100 -18.12 36.27 -31.22
CA GLU A 100 -18.66 35.00 -31.63
C GLU A 100 -20.18 34.90 -31.42
N LEU A 101 -20.76 35.54 -30.41
CA LEU A 101 -22.19 35.53 -30.14
C LEU A 101 -22.93 36.50 -31.08
N LYS A 102 -23.43 35.98 -32.21
CA LYS A 102 -24.26 36.72 -33.16
C LYS A 102 -25.70 36.23 -33.09
N CYS A 103 -26.65 37.10 -33.41
CA CYS A 103 -28.07 36.75 -33.52
C CYS A 103 -28.26 35.53 -34.44
N GLY A 104 -29.11 34.58 -34.03
CA GLY A 104 -29.37 33.34 -34.76
C GLY A 104 -28.40 32.19 -34.48
N LYS A 105 -27.36 32.40 -33.66
CA LYS A 105 -26.45 31.30 -33.29
C LYS A 105 -27.03 30.40 -32.21
N GLU A 106 -26.86 29.11 -32.39
CA GLU A 106 -27.19 28.09 -31.40
C GLU A 106 -26.14 28.04 -30.29
N VAL A 107 -26.61 28.02 -29.04
CA VAL A 107 -25.75 27.97 -27.86
C VAL A 107 -26.35 27.10 -26.75
N THR A 108 -25.48 26.42 -26.02
CA THR A 108 -25.77 25.76 -24.75
C THR A 108 -25.18 26.60 -23.62
N ILE A 109 -26.01 26.97 -22.64
CA ILE A 109 -25.63 27.73 -21.46
C ILE A 109 -25.58 26.82 -20.24
N ILE A 110 -24.49 26.91 -19.48
CA ILE A 110 -24.32 26.22 -18.19
C ILE A 110 -24.12 27.29 -17.11
N GLY A 111 -25.02 27.35 -16.15
CA GLY A 111 -24.97 28.42 -15.14
C GLY A 111 -25.97 28.25 -14.02
N LYS A 112 -26.06 29.27 -13.15
CA LYS A 112 -27.08 29.32 -12.09
C LYS A 112 -28.28 30.13 -12.56
N TYR A 113 -29.48 29.59 -12.38
CA TYR A 113 -30.72 30.28 -12.72
C TYR A 113 -31.21 31.13 -11.57
N HIS A 114 -31.49 32.41 -11.84
CA HIS A 114 -32.15 33.32 -10.90
C HIS A 114 -33.57 33.60 -11.38
N LYS A 115 -34.54 32.96 -10.71
CA LYS A 115 -35.97 32.95 -11.04
C LYS A 115 -36.59 34.34 -10.95
N LEU A 116 -36.29 35.08 -9.88
CA LEU A 116 -36.83 36.44 -9.65
C LEU A 116 -36.43 37.46 -10.72
N LYS A 117 -35.26 37.27 -11.36
CA LYS A 117 -34.72 38.17 -12.38
C LYS A 117 -34.83 37.59 -13.79
N ASN A 118 -35.43 36.41 -13.94
CA ASN A 118 -35.42 35.59 -15.15
C ASN A 118 -34.06 35.64 -15.89
N THR A 119 -32.98 35.45 -15.12
CA THR A 119 -31.61 35.63 -15.60
C THR A 119 -30.76 34.42 -15.22
N ILE A 120 -29.96 33.93 -16.16
CA ILE A 120 -28.94 32.92 -15.89
C ILE A 120 -27.58 33.60 -15.77
N VAL A 121 -26.89 33.37 -14.66
CA VAL A 121 -25.47 33.69 -14.56
C VAL A 121 -24.68 32.50 -15.10
N ALA A 122 -24.21 32.64 -16.34
CA ALA A 122 -23.50 31.59 -17.04
C ALA A 122 -22.07 31.45 -16.49
N SER A 123 -21.77 30.27 -15.96
CA SER A 123 -20.40 29.83 -15.74
C SER A 123 -19.71 29.47 -17.06
N ASP A 124 -20.48 28.90 -17.99
CA ASP A 124 -19.96 28.49 -19.29
C ASP A 124 -20.98 28.70 -20.41
N VAL A 125 -20.47 29.02 -21.59
CA VAL A 125 -21.25 29.26 -22.82
C VAL A 125 -20.59 28.45 -23.92
N ARG A 126 -21.37 27.59 -24.55
CA ARG A 126 -20.89 26.66 -25.57
C ARG A 126 -21.69 26.88 -26.85
N PHE A 127 -21.02 26.77 -27.98
CA PHE A 127 -21.65 26.92 -29.29
C PHE A 127 -22.19 25.58 -29.79
N GLY A 128 -23.35 25.62 -30.44
CA GLY A 128 -24.14 24.45 -30.84
C GLY A 128 -25.12 24.00 -29.76
N LEU A 129 -26.07 23.17 -30.16
CA LEU A 129 -27.04 22.52 -29.26
C LEU A 129 -26.48 21.20 -28.73
N LEU A 130 -26.97 20.75 -27.57
CA LEU A 130 -26.67 19.41 -27.08
C LEU A 130 -27.32 18.33 -27.97
N PRO A 131 -26.81 17.09 -28.01
CA PRO A 131 -27.56 15.97 -28.57
C PRO A 131 -28.83 15.68 -27.73
N PRO A 132 -29.81 14.90 -28.20
CA PRO A 132 -31.02 14.56 -27.44
C PRO A 132 -30.73 13.93 -26.06
N GLY A 133 -29.64 13.17 -25.94
CA GLY A 133 -29.16 12.55 -24.70
C GLY A 133 -28.22 13.43 -23.86
N ALA A 134 -27.68 12.85 -22.79
CA ALA A 134 -26.60 13.48 -22.04
C ALA A 134 -25.32 13.44 -22.87
N LYS A 135 -24.66 14.59 -23.03
CA LYS A 135 -23.33 14.65 -23.64
C LYS A 135 -22.29 14.35 -22.57
N ILE A 136 -21.43 13.38 -22.83
CA ILE A 136 -20.36 12.99 -21.91
C ILE A 136 -19.04 13.52 -22.48
N GLU A 137 -18.31 14.29 -21.69
CA GLU A 137 -17.04 14.87 -22.11
C GLU A 137 -15.87 14.27 -21.34
N PRO A 138 -14.91 13.62 -22.03
CA PRO A 138 -13.69 13.13 -21.40
C PRO A 138 -12.78 14.29 -20.98
N ILE A 139 -12.19 14.17 -19.79
CA ILE A 139 -11.23 15.11 -19.24
C ILE A 139 -9.86 14.43 -19.11
N TYR A 140 -8.86 14.98 -19.79
CA TYR A 140 -7.50 14.48 -19.86
C TYR A 140 -6.55 15.30 -18.99
N TYR A 141 -5.46 14.68 -18.53
CA TYR A 141 -4.34 15.46 -17.98
C TYR A 141 -3.72 16.30 -19.10
N THR A 142 -3.37 17.55 -18.78
CA THR A 142 -2.82 18.50 -19.75
C THR A 142 -1.55 19.14 -19.20
N THR A 143 -0.62 19.49 -20.08
CA THR A 143 0.50 20.40 -19.77
C THR A 143 0.17 21.82 -20.17
N GLU A 144 0.88 22.79 -19.62
CA GLU A 144 0.79 24.18 -20.06
C GLU A 144 1.00 24.28 -21.59
N GLY A 145 0.11 24.99 -22.27
CA GLY A 145 0.09 25.10 -23.74
C GLY A 145 -0.73 24.04 -24.48
N LEU A 146 -1.21 22.98 -23.81
CA LEU A 146 -2.16 22.01 -24.36
C LEU A 146 -3.54 22.14 -23.72
N THR A 147 -4.58 22.22 -24.54
CA THR A 147 -5.97 22.24 -24.08
C THR A 147 -6.63 20.86 -24.17
N ILE A 148 -7.60 20.59 -23.30
CA ILE A 148 -8.41 19.36 -23.35
C ILE A 148 -9.03 19.16 -24.73
N LYS A 149 -9.54 20.23 -25.36
CA LYS A 149 -10.13 20.18 -26.70
C LYS A 149 -9.14 19.71 -27.77
N GLN A 150 -7.88 20.12 -27.69
CA GLN A 150 -6.84 19.69 -28.63
C GLN A 150 -6.56 18.20 -28.45
N ILE A 151 -6.38 17.72 -27.21
CA ILE A 151 -6.16 16.29 -26.95
C ILE A 151 -7.34 15.46 -27.46
N SER A 152 -8.58 15.86 -27.15
CA SER A 152 -9.77 15.18 -27.66
C SER A 152 -9.83 15.16 -29.19
N LYS A 153 -9.42 16.25 -29.87
CA LYS A 153 -9.35 16.31 -31.33
C LYS A 153 -8.34 15.31 -31.88
N PHE A 154 -7.13 15.27 -31.31
CA PHE A 154 -6.08 14.35 -31.77
C PHE A 154 -6.48 12.89 -31.57
N VAL A 155 -7.04 12.55 -30.40
CA VAL A 155 -7.56 11.21 -30.12
C VAL A 155 -8.67 10.84 -31.10
N SER A 156 -9.62 11.75 -31.36
CA SER A 156 -10.71 11.50 -32.31
C SER A 156 -10.19 11.30 -33.74
N TYR A 157 -9.14 12.03 -34.14
CA TYR A 157 -8.50 11.85 -35.43
C TYR A 157 -7.90 10.44 -35.57
N VAL A 158 -7.20 9.96 -34.54
CA VAL A 158 -6.62 8.61 -34.53
C VAL A 158 -7.73 7.54 -34.55
N LEU A 159 -8.79 7.72 -33.76
CA LEU A 159 -9.91 6.76 -33.67
C LEU A 159 -10.77 6.68 -34.93
N ASN A 160 -10.80 7.73 -35.74
CA ASN A 160 -11.60 7.78 -36.96
C ASN A 160 -10.81 7.35 -38.20
N ASN A 161 -9.49 7.20 -38.11
CA ASN A 161 -8.70 6.57 -39.16
C ASN A 161 -8.88 5.04 -39.07
N GLU A 162 -9.27 4.39 -40.16
CA GLU A 162 -9.60 2.94 -40.16
C GLU A 162 -8.39 2.01 -39.96
N GLU A 163 -7.17 2.54 -39.91
CA GLU A 163 -5.91 1.77 -39.91
C GLU A 163 -5.36 1.39 -38.52
N TYR A 164 -6.05 1.66 -37.40
CA TYR A 164 -5.54 1.23 -36.09
C TYR A 164 -6.02 -0.18 -35.72
N HIS A 165 -5.04 -1.06 -35.48
CA HIS A 165 -5.26 -2.40 -34.94
C HIS A 165 -4.97 -2.42 -33.45
N VAL A 166 -5.95 -2.85 -32.66
CA VAL A 166 -5.79 -3.07 -31.22
C VAL A 166 -5.97 -4.54 -30.92
N HIS A 167 -4.93 -5.16 -30.36
CA HIS A 167 -4.96 -6.57 -29.99
C HIS A 167 -5.50 -6.72 -28.58
N SER A 168 -6.50 -7.59 -28.42
CA SER A 168 -6.98 -7.96 -27.08
C SER A 168 -5.84 -8.59 -26.28
N LEU A 169 -5.69 -8.17 -25.03
CA LEU A 169 -4.79 -8.81 -24.07
C LEU A 169 -5.57 -9.71 -23.09
N ILE A 170 -6.79 -10.09 -23.50
CA ILE A 170 -7.65 -11.00 -22.76
C ILE A 170 -8.06 -12.14 -23.71
N PRO A 171 -7.94 -13.39 -23.28
CA PRO A 171 -8.46 -14.55 -24.01
C PRO A 171 -9.96 -14.41 -24.31
N THR A 172 -10.38 -14.82 -25.51
CA THR A 172 -11.77 -14.73 -25.97
C THR A 172 -12.76 -15.37 -25.00
N TYR A 173 -12.42 -16.52 -24.41
CA TYR A 173 -13.28 -17.20 -23.43
C TYR A 173 -13.56 -16.35 -22.17
N LEU A 174 -12.63 -15.49 -21.74
CA LEU A 174 -12.83 -14.57 -20.62
C LEU A 174 -13.65 -13.34 -21.03
N GLU A 175 -13.50 -12.88 -22.28
CA GLU A 175 -14.37 -11.84 -22.84
C GLU A 175 -15.83 -12.29 -22.81
N ASP A 176 -16.11 -13.52 -23.26
CA ASP A 176 -17.44 -14.12 -23.26
C ASP A 176 -17.96 -14.36 -21.84
N LYS A 177 -17.13 -14.94 -20.96
CA LYS A 177 -17.48 -15.25 -19.55
C LYS A 177 -18.01 -14.02 -18.80
N TYR A 178 -17.43 -12.85 -19.05
CA TYR A 178 -17.80 -11.61 -18.37
C TYR A 178 -18.61 -10.65 -19.24
N ASN A 179 -18.99 -11.05 -20.46
CA ASN A 179 -19.70 -10.24 -21.45
C ASN A 179 -19.04 -8.86 -21.62
N LEU A 180 -17.72 -8.87 -21.83
CA LEU A 180 -16.94 -7.65 -21.95
C LEU A 180 -17.04 -7.11 -23.38
N LEU A 181 -16.91 -5.79 -23.54
CA LEU A 181 -16.84 -5.18 -24.87
C LEU A 181 -15.55 -5.60 -25.59
N SER A 182 -15.59 -5.61 -26.93
CA SER A 182 -14.37 -5.76 -27.72
C SER A 182 -13.37 -4.65 -27.36
N LYS A 183 -12.06 -4.92 -27.47
CA LYS A 183 -11.05 -3.92 -27.14
C LYS A 183 -11.19 -2.64 -27.97
N LYS A 184 -11.55 -2.77 -29.25
CA LYS A 184 -11.79 -1.64 -30.16
C LYS A 184 -12.95 -0.78 -29.66
N ASP A 185 -14.09 -1.40 -29.33
CA ASP A 185 -15.26 -0.68 -28.84
C ASP A 185 -15.02 -0.05 -27.47
N ALA A 186 -14.26 -0.72 -26.60
CA ALA A 186 -13.91 -0.21 -25.28
C ALA A 186 -13.02 1.04 -25.37
N ILE A 187 -11.96 1.01 -26.20
CA ILE A 187 -11.09 2.19 -26.42
C ILE A 187 -11.91 3.32 -27.01
N TYR A 188 -12.72 3.04 -28.05
CA TYR A 188 -13.57 4.05 -28.67
C TYR A 188 -14.50 4.71 -27.65
N ASN A 189 -15.24 3.94 -26.86
CA ASN A 189 -16.21 4.46 -25.89
C ASN A 189 -15.59 5.13 -24.66
N VAL A 190 -14.34 4.82 -24.32
CA VAL A 190 -13.60 5.54 -23.27
C VAL A 190 -13.20 6.94 -23.73
N HIS A 191 -12.93 7.14 -25.01
CA HIS A 191 -12.56 8.45 -25.54
C HIS A 191 -13.74 9.23 -26.11
N ILE A 192 -14.69 8.54 -26.75
CA ILE A 192 -15.89 9.08 -27.40
C ILE A 192 -17.10 8.32 -26.84
N PRO A 193 -17.48 8.57 -25.57
CA PRO A 193 -18.60 7.88 -24.95
C PRO A 193 -19.94 8.25 -25.58
N GLU A 194 -20.67 7.24 -26.06
CA GLU A 194 -22.03 7.41 -26.58
C GLU A 194 -23.04 7.64 -25.46
N ASP A 195 -22.96 6.82 -24.41
CA ASP A 195 -23.84 6.89 -23.24
C ASP A 195 -23.14 6.39 -21.96
N ILE A 196 -23.78 6.62 -20.81
CA ILE A 196 -23.21 6.34 -19.50
C ILE A 196 -23.05 4.82 -19.26
N VAL A 197 -23.96 4.01 -19.78
CA VAL A 197 -23.95 2.55 -19.62
C VAL A 197 -22.80 1.95 -20.44
N THR A 198 -22.67 2.35 -21.71
CA THR A 198 -21.59 1.86 -22.58
C THR A 198 -20.23 2.34 -22.10
N LEU A 199 -20.10 3.59 -21.66
CA LEU A 199 -18.89 4.09 -21.01
C LEU A 199 -18.53 3.26 -19.77
N LYS A 200 -19.50 2.89 -18.93
CA LYS A 200 -19.25 2.06 -17.75
C LYS A 200 -18.71 0.68 -18.14
N LYS A 201 -19.28 0.04 -19.17
CA LYS A 201 -18.80 -1.25 -19.70
C LYS A 201 -17.39 -1.13 -20.30
N ALA A 202 -17.13 -0.08 -21.08
CA ALA A 202 -15.83 0.19 -21.69
C ALA A 202 -14.73 0.35 -20.63
N ARG A 203 -15.00 1.16 -19.59
CA ARG A 203 -14.09 1.32 -18.45
C ARG A 203 -13.88 0.01 -17.71
N GLN A 204 -14.94 -0.79 -17.51
CA GLN A 204 -14.83 -2.09 -16.86
C GLN A 204 -13.92 -3.04 -17.65
N ARG A 205 -14.06 -3.11 -18.98
CA ARG A 205 -13.21 -3.90 -19.87
C ARG A 205 -11.73 -3.51 -19.77
N ILE A 206 -11.42 -2.21 -19.86
CA ILE A 206 -10.03 -1.71 -19.81
C ILE A 206 -9.42 -2.00 -18.43
N LYS A 207 -10.16 -1.73 -17.35
CA LYS A 207 -9.69 -2.02 -15.99
C LYS A 207 -9.40 -3.50 -15.80
N TYR A 208 -10.30 -4.37 -16.26
CA TYR A 208 -10.10 -5.81 -16.14
C TYR A 208 -8.89 -6.27 -16.96
N GLU A 209 -8.66 -5.72 -18.17
CA GLU A 209 -7.46 -6.02 -18.97
C GLU A 209 -6.16 -5.67 -18.23
N GLU A 210 -6.09 -4.46 -17.69
CA GLU A 210 -4.90 -4.00 -16.96
C GLU A 210 -4.63 -4.88 -15.74
N LEU A 211 -5.67 -5.22 -14.98
CA LEU A 211 -5.56 -6.05 -13.78
C LEU A 211 -5.24 -7.52 -14.12
N PHE A 212 -5.82 -8.07 -15.19
CA PHE A 212 -5.53 -9.42 -15.68
C PHE A 212 -4.09 -9.52 -16.16
N MET A 213 -3.64 -8.61 -17.01
CA MET A 213 -2.26 -8.59 -17.48
C MET A 213 -1.28 -8.39 -16.32
N TYR A 214 -1.60 -7.52 -15.36
CA TYR A 214 -0.78 -7.33 -14.17
C TYR A 214 -0.63 -8.64 -13.38
N MET A 215 -1.73 -9.35 -13.11
CA MET A 215 -1.69 -10.62 -12.37
C MET A 215 -1.04 -11.76 -13.16
N LEU A 216 -1.25 -11.81 -14.48
CA LEU A 216 -0.64 -12.81 -15.36
C LEU A 216 0.89 -12.63 -15.41
N LYS A 217 1.36 -11.39 -15.47
CA LYS A 217 2.80 -11.05 -15.43
C LYS A 217 3.45 -11.52 -14.12
N ILE A 218 2.81 -11.28 -12.98
CA ILE A 218 3.27 -11.79 -11.68
C ILE A 218 3.32 -13.32 -11.68
N ARG A 219 2.28 -13.98 -12.18
CA ARG A 219 2.22 -15.46 -12.21
C ARG A 219 3.26 -16.06 -13.17
N TYR A 220 3.51 -15.42 -14.31
CA TYR A 220 4.55 -15.81 -15.26
C TYR A 220 5.95 -15.76 -14.61
N LEU A 221 6.26 -14.66 -13.92
CA LEU A 221 7.52 -14.54 -13.17
C LEU A 221 7.64 -15.60 -12.07
N LYS A 222 6.57 -15.84 -11.30
CA LYS A 222 6.53 -16.94 -10.32
C LYS A 222 6.86 -18.28 -10.98
N GLN A 223 6.20 -18.61 -12.09
CA GLN A 223 6.41 -19.88 -12.77
C GLN A 223 7.86 -20.06 -13.22
N LYS A 224 8.54 -19.00 -13.68
CA LYS A 224 9.97 -19.06 -14.04
C LYS A 224 10.87 -19.34 -12.85
N ILE A 225 10.62 -18.69 -11.70
CA ILE A 225 11.34 -18.96 -10.45
C ILE A 225 11.06 -20.40 -9.98
N GLU A 226 9.83 -20.87 -10.15
CA GLU A 226 9.41 -22.23 -9.80
C GLU A 226 10.00 -23.31 -10.71
N SER A 227 10.41 -22.97 -11.94
CA SER A 227 11.10 -23.87 -12.88
C SER A 227 12.62 -23.88 -12.73
N ASP A 228 13.16 -23.17 -11.73
CA ASP A 228 14.58 -23.20 -11.42
C ASP A 228 14.94 -24.51 -10.70
N ASP A 229 15.62 -25.41 -11.42
CA ASP A 229 16.06 -26.74 -10.95
C ASP A 229 17.07 -26.67 -9.76
N THR A 230 17.44 -25.47 -9.30
CA THR A 230 18.36 -25.28 -8.18
C THR A 230 17.70 -25.41 -6.79
N ALA A 231 16.40 -25.68 -6.71
CA ALA A 231 15.67 -25.80 -5.45
C ALA A 231 16.09 -27.01 -4.61
N ILE A 232 16.10 -26.84 -3.28
CA ILE A 232 16.50 -27.89 -2.32
C ILE A 232 15.28 -28.76 -1.98
N GLU A 233 15.22 -29.97 -2.53
CA GLU A 233 14.22 -30.97 -2.10
C GLU A 233 14.65 -31.63 -0.78
N ARG A 234 13.75 -31.66 0.22
CA ARG A 234 14.01 -32.26 1.53
C ARG A 234 13.03 -33.38 1.85
N VAL A 235 13.54 -34.36 2.60
CA VAL A 235 12.71 -35.40 3.23
C VAL A 235 12.60 -35.07 4.71
N LEU A 236 11.38 -34.74 5.16
CA LEU A 236 11.13 -34.34 6.54
C LEU A 236 10.79 -35.55 7.43
N ASP A 237 11.33 -35.52 8.66
CA ASP A 237 11.01 -36.50 9.70
C ASP A 237 9.86 -35.96 10.58
N TYR A 238 8.63 -36.21 10.11
CA TYR A 238 7.41 -35.74 10.79
C TYR A 238 7.28 -36.26 12.22
N ASP A 239 7.77 -37.45 12.54
CA ASP A 239 7.70 -38.00 13.89
C ASP A 239 8.54 -37.19 14.87
N LYS A 240 9.76 -36.79 14.48
CA LYS A 240 10.59 -35.91 15.32
C LYS A 240 10.01 -34.50 15.40
N ILE A 241 9.46 -33.97 14.30
CA ILE A 241 8.83 -32.64 14.29
C ILE A 241 7.60 -32.61 15.21
N ASN A 242 6.73 -33.62 15.13
CA ASN A 242 5.55 -33.73 16.00
C ASN A 242 5.95 -33.89 17.47
N LYS A 243 6.95 -34.74 17.77
CA LYS A 243 7.52 -34.84 19.13
C LYS A 243 8.08 -33.51 19.63
N PHE A 244 8.69 -32.71 18.76
CA PHE A 244 9.15 -31.36 19.13
C PHE A 244 7.97 -30.45 19.50
N ILE A 245 6.92 -30.45 18.66
CA ILE A 245 5.70 -29.67 18.88
C ILE A 245 4.99 -30.08 20.17
N ASP A 246 4.87 -31.38 20.44
CA ASP A 246 4.20 -31.91 21.64
C ASP A 246 4.96 -31.59 22.94
N ASN A 247 6.27 -31.35 22.86
CA ASN A 247 7.12 -30.97 23.99
C ASN A 247 7.13 -29.46 24.26
N LEU A 248 6.43 -28.66 23.47
CA LEU A 248 6.33 -27.22 23.72
C LEU A 248 5.56 -26.95 25.03
N PRO A 249 5.92 -25.89 25.77
CA PRO A 249 5.25 -25.55 27.03
C PRO A 249 3.80 -25.03 26.85
N TYR A 250 3.32 -24.93 25.60
CA TYR A 250 1.99 -24.47 25.25
C TYR A 250 1.49 -25.20 24.00
N LYS A 251 0.16 -25.20 23.81
CA LYS A 251 -0.47 -25.74 22.59
C LYS A 251 -0.49 -24.70 21.48
N LEU A 252 -0.23 -25.15 20.26
CA LEU A 252 -0.32 -24.30 19.06
C LEU A 252 -1.78 -23.96 18.75
N THR A 253 -2.01 -22.76 18.20
CA THR A 253 -3.32 -22.37 17.66
C THR A 253 -3.57 -23.02 16.30
N LEU A 254 -4.83 -23.05 15.86
CA LEU A 254 -5.21 -23.58 14.54
C LEU A 254 -4.45 -22.87 13.40
N ASP A 255 -4.32 -21.55 13.48
CA ASP A 255 -3.61 -20.77 12.45
C ASP A 255 -2.11 -21.03 12.46
N GLN A 256 -1.50 -21.21 13.64
CA GLN A 256 -0.09 -21.60 13.77
C GLN A 256 0.12 -22.98 13.14
N SER A 257 -0.72 -23.96 13.47
CA SER A 257 -0.64 -25.31 12.88
C SER A 257 -0.86 -25.30 11.37
N SER A 258 -1.78 -24.48 10.85
CA SER A 258 -1.97 -24.32 9.39
C SER A 258 -0.74 -23.70 8.74
N SER A 259 -0.18 -22.63 9.33
CA SER A 259 1.02 -21.96 8.81
C SER A 259 2.23 -22.88 8.79
N ILE A 260 2.40 -23.71 9.83
CA ILE A 260 3.46 -24.73 9.88
C ILE A 260 3.27 -25.75 8.76
N LYS A 261 2.05 -26.27 8.55
CA LYS A 261 1.79 -27.22 7.46
C LYS A 261 2.10 -26.64 6.08
N GLU A 262 1.75 -25.37 5.84
CA GLU A 262 2.11 -24.67 4.60
C GLU A 262 3.64 -24.57 4.44
N ILE A 263 4.37 -24.15 5.49
CA ILE A 263 5.84 -24.05 5.46
C ILE A 263 6.51 -25.41 5.26
N LEU A 264 6.07 -26.46 5.96
CA LEU A 264 6.66 -27.80 5.81
C LEU A 264 6.42 -28.36 4.41
N LYS A 265 5.24 -28.13 3.83
CA LYS A 265 4.93 -28.53 2.45
C LYS A 265 5.85 -27.82 1.45
N ASP A 266 6.13 -26.53 1.65
CA ASP A 266 7.04 -25.80 0.77
C ASP A 266 8.48 -26.30 0.90
N LEU A 267 8.94 -26.62 2.11
CA LEU A 267 10.29 -27.18 2.36
C LEU A 267 10.52 -28.55 1.71
N GLU A 268 9.46 -29.34 1.51
CA GLU A 268 9.48 -30.63 0.78
C GLU A 268 9.33 -30.45 -0.73
N SER A 269 8.89 -29.27 -1.19
CA SER A 269 8.62 -29.03 -2.59
C SER A 269 9.91 -28.90 -3.40
N LYS A 270 9.83 -29.18 -4.70
CA LYS A 270 10.91 -28.93 -5.67
C LYS A 270 11.03 -27.46 -6.07
N LYS A 271 10.45 -26.55 -5.29
CA LYS A 271 10.40 -25.12 -5.57
C LYS A 271 11.00 -24.39 -4.37
N ARG A 272 11.71 -23.29 -4.63
CA ARG A 272 12.20 -22.43 -3.57
C ARG A 272 11.01 -21.78 -2.85
N MET A 273 10.90 -21.97 -1.54
CA MET A 273 9.96 -21.25 -0.71
C MET A 273 10.32 -19.77 -0.66
N ASN A 274 9.36 -18.91 -0.97
CA ASN A 274 9.41 -17.47 -0.72
C ASN A 274 8.12 -17.07 -0.02
N ARG A 275 8.12 -17.09 1.32
CA ARG A 275 6.90 -16.99 2.13
C ARG A 275 6.98 -15.86 3.15
N LEU A 276 5.91 -15.07 3.23
CA LEU A 276 5.65 -14.09 4.27
C LEU A 276 4.70 -14.68 5.32
N LEU A 277 5.24 -14.96 6.49
CA LEU A 277 4.49 -15.27 7.71
C LEU A 277 4.10 -13.98 8.42
N GLN A 278 2.83 -13.61 8.32
CA GLN A 278 2.29 -12.43 8.98
C GLN A 278 1.33 -12.80 10.10
N GLY A 279 1.27 -11.92 11.09
CA GLY A 279 0.35 -12.07 12.21
C GLY A 279 0.57 -10.96 13.20
N ASP A 280 -0.41 -10.73 14.07
CA ASP A 280 -0.34 -9.66 15.06
C ASP A 280 0.87 -9.82 16.00
N VAL A 281 1.26 -8.75 16.71
CA VAL A 281 2.34 -8.79 17.70
C VAL A 281 2.00 -9.86 18.75
N GLY A 282 2.93 -10.80 18.96
CA GLY A 282 2.73 -11.88 19.93
C GLY A 282 1.79 -13.03 19.49
N SER A 283 1.42 -13.09 18.21
CA SER A 283 0.72 -14.25 17.61
C SER A 283 1.54 -15.54 17.55
N GLY A 284 2.81 -15.53 18.00
CA GLY A 284 3.69 -16.71 17.96
C GLY A 284 4.37 -16.96 16.62
N LYS A 285 4.64 -15.92 15.82
CA LYS A 285 5.43 -16.07 14.57
C LYS A 285 6.79 -16.74 14.80
N THR A 286 7.48 -16.36 15.87
CA THR A 286 8.80 -16.90 16.22
C THR A 286 8.79 -18.42 16.42
N ILE A 287 7.76 -18.98 17.07
CA ILE A 287 7.70 -20.44 17.26
C ILE A 287 7.48 -21.19 15.94
N VAL A 288 6.67 -20.63 15.04
CA VAL A 288 6.48 -21.17 13.69
C VAL A 288 7.81 -21.18 12.93
N ALA A 289 8.60 -20.10 13.00
CA ALA A 289 9.92 -20.05 12.40
C ALA A 289 10.92 -21.04 13.04
N PHE A 290 10.89 -21.21 14.36
CA PHE A 290 11.73 -22.21 15.04
C PHE A 290 11.39 -23.65 14.67
N ILE A 291 10.12 -23.97 14.46
CA ILE A 291 9.71 -25.30 13.97
C ILE A 291 10.24 -25.52 12.54
N ALA A 292 10.18 -24.51 11.67
CA ALA A 292 10.76 -24.58 10.32
C ALA A 292 12.29 -24.76 10.36
N ILE A 293 12.98 -24.03 11.24
CA ILE A 293 14.43 -24.18 11.47
C ILE A 293 14.77 -25.59 11.95
N TYR A 294 13.97 -26.17 12.85
CA TYR A 294 14.16 -27.53 13.34
C TYR A 294 13.96 -28.57 12.23
N ALA A 295 12.94 -28.41 11.39
CA ALA A 295 12.71 -29.26 10.22
C ALA A 295 13.90 -29.20 9.23
N ASN A 296 14.44 -28.00 8.97
CA ASN A 296 15.61 -27.81 8.14
C ASN A 296 16.88 -28.44 8.76
N TYR A 297 17.05 -28.34 10.08
CA TYR A 297 18.13 -29.00 10.82
C TYR A 297 18.07 -30.52 10.72
N LEU A 298 16.89 -31.14 10.86
CA LEU A 298 16.71 -32.59 10.69
C LEU A 298 17.10 -33.06 9.28
N SER A 299 16.96 -32.18 8.30
CA SER A 299 17.38 -32.39 6.90
C SER A 299 18.88 -32.17 6.68
N LYS A 300 19.67 -31.87 7.74
CA LYS A 300 21.13 -31.61 7.72
C LYS A 300 21.54 -30.33 6.97
N TYR A 301 20.69 -29.30 7.01
CA TYR A 301 20.98 -27.98 6.48
C TYR A 301 21.13 -26.95 7.61
N GLN A 302 21.92 -25.92 7.33
CA GLN A 302 22.10 -24.76 8.21
C GLN A 302 20.96 -23.77 8.00
N SER A 303 20.64 -23.02 9.04
CA SER A 303 19.63 -21.98 9.04
C SER A 303 20.22 -20.64 9.51
N ALA A 304 19.71 -19.53 9.00
CA ALA A 304 20.08 -18.20 9.46
C ALA A 304 18.82 -17.38 9.80
N LEU A 305 18.79 -16.77 10.99
CA LEU A 305 17.73 -15.86 11.41
C LEU A 305 18.31 -14.45 11.58
N MET A 306 17.78 -13.52 10.80
CA MET A 306 18.19 -12.12 10.84
C MET A 306 17.11 -11.25 11.49
N ALA A 307 17.51 -10.38 12.40
CA ALA A 307 16.66 -9.37 13.04
C ALA A 307 17.26 -7.95 12.87
N PRO A 308 16.43 -6.90 12.86
CA PRO A 308 16.87 -5.53 12.54
C PRO A 308 17.80 -4.91 13.58
N THR A 309 17.70 -5.32 14.85
CA THR A 309 18.51 -4.77 15.94
C THR A 309 19.18 -5.86 16.76
N GLU A 310 20.32 -5.51 17.38
CA GLU A 310 21.07 -6.44 18.23
C GLU A 310 20.23 -6.93 19.42
N ILE A 311 19.35 -6.09 19.96
CA ILE A 311 18.46 -6.46 21.06
C ILE A 311 17.47 -7.55 20.62
N LEU A 312 16.79 -7.36 19.49
CA LEU A 312 15.82 -8.36 19.01
C LEU A 312 16.53 -9.65 18.58
N ALA A 313 17.70 -9.55 17.95
CA ALA A 313 18.53 -10.71 17.65
C ALA A 313 18.95 -11.46 18.93
N GLY A 314 19.32 -10.74 19.99
CA GLY A 314 19.68 -11.32 21.28
C GLY A 314 18.51 -12.03 21.95
N GLN A 315 17.31 -11.46 21.90
CA GLN A 315 16.09 -12.12 22.39
C GLN A 315 15.81 -13.43 21.65
N HIS A 316 15.86 -13.40 20.31
CA HIS A 316 15.70 -14.62 19.50
C HIS A 316 16.77 -15.67 19.84
N TYR A 317 18.00 -15.26 20.12
CA TYR A 317 19.08 -16.15 20.53
C TYR A 317 18.82 -16.82 21.89
N GLU A 318 18.42 -16.04 22.89
CA GLU A 318 18.04 -16.57 24.21
C GLU A 318 16.84 -17.51 24.14
N ASP A 319 15.81 -17.15 23.37
CA ASP A 319 14.61 -17.98 23.19
C ASP A 319 14.95 -19.28 22.45
N ALA A 320 15.82 -19.21 21.43
CA ALA A 320 16.31 -20.39 20.73
C ALA A 320 17.11 -21.31 21.65
N LEU A 321 18.00 -20.79 22.49
CA LEU A 321 18.74 -21.59 23.48
C LEU A 321 17.81 -22.32 24.45
N LYS A 322 16.75 -21.64 24.95
CA LYS A 322 15.76 -22.25 25.86
C LYS A 322 14.98 -23.36 25.16
N ILE A 323 14.42 -23.07 23.99
CA ILE A 323 13.57 -24.00 23.23
C ILE A 323 14.37 -25.20 22.73
N PHE A 324 15.60 -24.97 22.24
CA PHE A 324 16.44 -26.02 21.69
C PHE A 324 17.35 -26.71 22.72
N SER A 325 17.25 -26.37 24.01
CA SER A 325 18.10 -26.91 25.09
C SER A 325 18.17 -28.44 25.16
N LYS A 326 17.09 -29.14 24.79
CA LYS A 326 16.99 -30.61 24.77
C LYS A 326 17.54 -31.25 23.50
N TYR A 327 17.98 -30.45 22.52
CA TYR A 327 18.39 -30.90 21.20
C TYR A 327 19.87 -30.56 20.97
N LYS A 328 20.56 -31.38 20.15
CA LYS A 328 22.00 -31.22 19.86
C LYS A 328 22.27 -30.14 18.81
N LEU A 329 21.44 -29.10 18.75
CA LEU A 329 21.49 -28.05 17.75
C LEU A 329 22.48 -26.97 18.20
N LYS A 330 23.51 -26.71 17.40
CA LYS A 330 24.53 -25.70 17.71
C LYS A 330 24.11 -24.34 17.19
N ILE A 331 23.91 -23.41 18.12
CA ILE A 331 23.42 -22.05 17.85
C ILE A 331 24.57 -21.07 18.06
N ALA A 332 24.75 -20.15 17.10
CA ALA A 332 25.72 -19.06 17.19
C ALA A 332 25.02 -17.69 17.11
N PHE A 333 25.64 -16.68 17.71
CA PHE A 333 25.15 -15.30 17.71
C PHE A 333 26.16 -14.37 17.02
N LEU A 334 25.71 -13.57 16.04
CA LEU A 334 26.57 -12.65 15.29
C LEU A 334 25.94 -11.26 15.13
N THR A 335 26.61 -10.25 15.66
CA THR A 335 26.22 -8.84 15.56
C THR A 335 27.39 -7.96 15.16
N SER A 336 27.12 -6.68 14.94
CA SER A 336 28.18 -5.67 14.77
C SER A 336 29.10 -5.60 15.98
N SER A 337 28.54 -5.73 17.18
CA SER A 337 29.27 -5.70 18.47
C SER A 337 30.10 -6.96 18.79
N THR A 338 29.93 -8.07 18.08
CA THR A 338 30.74 -9.29 18.31
C THR A 338 32.23 -9.03 18.08
N SER A 339 33.08 -9.56 18.97
CA SER A 339 34.52 -9.34 18.95
C SER A 339 35.17 -9.92 17.68
N ALA A 340 36.31 -9.37 17.24
CA ALA A 340 36.99 -9.84 16.03
C ALA A 340 37.46 -11.30 16.14
N LYS A 341 37.84 -11.75 17.35
CA LYS A 341 38.25 -13.13 17.62
C LYS A 341 37.05 -14.09 17.45
N ASP A 342 35.93 -13.77 18.09
CA ASP A 342 34.73 -14.62 18.04
C ASP A 342 34.12 -14.64 16.64
N LYS A 343 34.14 -13.51 15.92
CA LYS A 343 33.72 -13.43 14.51
C LYS A 343 34.49 -14.42 13.64
N LYS A 344 35.82 -14.47 13.79
CA LYS A 344 36.66 -15.39 13.02
C LYS A 344 36.30 -16.85 13.30
N GLU A 345 36.14 -17.21 14.57
CA GLU A 345 35.74 -18.57 14.97
C GLU A 345 34.34 -18.94 14.43
N ILE A 346 33.38 -18.01 14.47
CA ILE A 346 32.04 -18.22 13.91
C ILE A 346 32.12 -18.46 12.40
N TYR A 347 32.91 -17.66 11.67
CA TYR A 347 33.06 -17.83 10.22
C TYR A 347 33.65 -19.19 9.85
N ASP A 348 34.74 -19.58 10.53
CA ASP A 348 35.40 -20.87 10.30
C ASP A 348 34.44 -22.03 10.62
N ASN A 349 33.69 -21.94 11.73
CA ASN A 349 32.75 -22.99 12.12
C ASN A 349 31.50 -23.06 11.21
N LEU A 350 31.06 -21.94 10.62
CA LEU A 350 29.97 -21.93 9.63
C LEU A 350 30.38 -22.61 8.33
N GLU A 351 31.58 -22.29 7.82
CA GLU A 351 32.13 -22.85 6.59
C GLU A 351 32.41 -24.36 6.73
N LEU A 352 32.82 -24.80 7.94
CA LEU A 352 32.98 -26.21 8.26
C LEU A 352 31.65 -26.96 8.47
N GLY A 353 30.53 -26.24 8.63
CA GLY A 353 29.21 -26.81 8.91
C GLY A 353 29.04 -27.31 10.35
N LYS A 354 29.76 -26.72 11.30
CA LYS A 354 29.66 -27.04 12.74
C LYS A 354 28.57 -26.24 13.45
N ILE A 355 28.08 -25.15 12.85
CA ILE A 355 26.98 -24.33 13.37
C ILE A 355 25.72 -24.66 12.57
N ASP A 356 24.64 -25.00 13.26
CA ASP A 356 23.37 -25.39 12.64
C ASP A 356 22.43 -24.20 12.47
N LEU A 357 22.42 -23.29 13.45
CA LEU A 357 21.62 -22.06 13.43
C LEU A 357 22.51 -20.87 13.77
N ILE A 358 22.46 -19.83 12.95
CA ILE A 358 23.04 -18.53 13.29
C ILE A 358 21.95 -17.48 13.43
N ILE A 359 22.01 -16.71 14.51
CA ILE A 359 21.08 -15.61 14.79
C ILE A 359 21.88 -14.31 14.82
N GLY A 360 21.40 -13.26 14.17
CA GLY A 360 22.18 -12.04 14.05
C GLY A 360 21.47 -10.86 13.42
N THR A 361 22.24 -9.80 13.20
CA THR A 361 21.79 -8.60 12.49
C THR A 361 22.26 -8.61 11.03
N GLN A 362 22.26 -7.44 10.37
CA GLN A 362 22.81 -7.24 9.02
C GLN A 362 24.26 -7.73 8.86
N ALA A 363 24.98 -7.98 9.97
CA ALA A 363 26.28 -8.64 9.97
C ALA A 363 26.28 -10.00 9.23
N LEU A 364 25.14 -10.71 9.20
CA LEU A 364 25.00 -11.99 8.49
C LEU A 364 25.12 -11.88 6.97
N ILE A 365 24.86 -10.70 6.40
CA ILE A 365 24.85 -10.47 4.95
C ILE A 365 26.25 -10.09 4.42
N GLN A 366 27.23 -9.81 5.28
CA GLN A 366 28.59 -9.45 4.85
C GLN A 366 29.29 -10.58 4.07
N ASP A 367 30.05 -10.25 3.02
CA ASP A 367 30.68 -11.25 2.11
C ASP A 367 31.53 -12.32 2.78
N ARG A 368 32.07 -12.02 3.97
CA ARG A 368 32.90 -12.95 4.75
C ARG A 368 32.11 -14.12 5.36
N VAL A 369 30.80 -13.99 5.51
CA VAL A 369 29.95 -15.05 6.07
C VAL A 369 29.62 -16.06 4.96
N LYS A 370 30.29 -17.21 5.01
CA LYS A 370 30.11 -18.34 4.10
C LYS A 370 29.52 -19.54 4.84
N PHE A 371 28.53 -20.18 4.22
CA PHE A 371 27.87 -21.36 4.75
C PHE A 371 28.32 -22.60 3.97
N LYS A 372 28.35 -23.75 4.65
CA LYS A 372 28.56 -25.04 3.99
C LYS A 372 27.32 -25.50 3.23
N LYS A 373 26.16 -25.42 3.88
CA LYS A 373 24.85 -25.86 3.36
C LYS A 373 23.72 -25.02 3.94
N LEU A 374 23.59 -23.76 3.54
CA LEU A 374 22.45 -22.94 3.95
C LEU A 374 21.18 -23.44 3.24
N GLY A 375 20.17 -23.83 4.03
CA GLY A 375 18.88 -24.30 3.52
C GLY A 375 17.73 -23.33 3.78
N LEU A 376 17.75 -22.61 4.91
CA LEU A 376 16.64 -21.74 5.30
C LEU A 376 17.15 -20.40 5.82
N VAL A 377 16.55 -19.33 5.30
CA VAL A 377 16.76 -17.96 5.69
C VAL A 377 15.47 -17.42 6.30
N VAL A 378 15.55 -16.96 7.54
CA VAL A 378 14.45 -16.31 8.25
C VAL A 378 14.77 -14.84 8.45
N THR A 379 13.88 -13.94 8.06
CA THR A 379 14.03 -12.49 8.32
C THR A 379 12.86 -11.96 9.13
N ASP A 380 13.12 -11.44 10.33
CA ASP A 380 12.10 -10.82 11.18
C ASP A 380 11.98 -9.32 10.92
N GLU A 381 10.77 -8.78 10.99
CA GLU A 381 10.45 -7.38 10.63
C GLU A 381 11.03 -6.94 9.27
N GLN A 382 10.72 -7.71 8.21
CA GLN A 382 11.29 -7.55 6.86
C GLN A 382 11.25 -6.10 6.35
N HIS A 383 10.20 -5.34 6.67
CA HIS A 383 9.99 -3.97 6.17
C HIS A 383 11.12 -2.99 6.56
N ARG A 384 11.96 -3.34 7.55
CA ARG A 384 13.11 -2.54 7.97
C ARG A 384 14.39 -2.79 7.17
N PHE A 385 14.38 -3.74 6.23
CA PHE A 385 15.54 -4.09 5.41
C PHE A 385 15.38 -3.57 3.98
N GLY A 386 16.42 -2.91 3.46
CA GLY A 386 16.45 -2.46 2.07
C GLY A 386 16.35 -3.63 1.07
N VAL A 387 15.85 -3.36 -0.14
CA VAL A 387 15.68 -4.38 -1.21
C VAL A 387 16.99 -5.12 -1.50
N ASN A 388 18.11 -4.39 -1.61
CA ASN A 388 19.42 -4.98 -1.89
C ASN A 388 19.91 -5.92 -0.80
N GLN A 389 19.62 -5.62 0.48
CA GLN A 389 19.99 -6.50 1.60
C GLN A 389 19.23 -7.83 1.51
N ARG A 390 17.96 -7.80 1.09
CA ARG A 390 17.15 -9.01 0.89
C ARG A 390 17.71 -9.86 -0.25
N ASN A 391 18.06 -9.25 -1.38
CA ASN A 391 18.62 -9.96 -2.53
C ASN A 391 20.01 -10.54 -2.26
N SER A 392 20.88 -9.82 -1.54
CA SER A 392 22.19 -10.35 -1.12
C SER A 392 22.07 -11.56 -0.21
N PHE A 393 21.07 -11.60 0.69
CA PHE A 393 20.84 -12.75 1.56
C PHE A 393 20.22 -13.94 0.80
N LYS A 394 19.37 -13.65 -0.20
CA LYS A 394 18.84 -14.66 -1.15
C LYS A 394 19.94 -15.36 -1.96
N GLY A 395 21.08 -14.69 -2.22
CA GLY A 395 22.22 -15.23 -2.98
C GLY A 395 23.29 -15.95 -2.15
N LYS A 396 23.15 -16.05 -0.81
CA LYS A 396 24.12 -16.70 0.06
C LYS A 396 23.92 -18.22 0.14
N GLY A 397 24.26 -18.92 -0.93
CA GLY A 397 24.10 -20.37 -1.04
C GLY A 397 23.41 -20.74 -2.35
N ILE A 398 23.30 -22.04 -2.62
CA ILE A 398 22.54 -22.54 -3.78
C ILE A 398 21.06 -22.46 -3.40
N SER A 399 20.43 -21.31 -3.70
CA SER A 399 18.98 -21.08 -3.61
C SER A 399 18.29 -21.47 -2.27
N PRO A 400 18.69 -20.87 -1.12
CA PRO A 400 18.05 -21.17 0.16
C PRO A 400 16.59 -20.69 0.20
N ASP A 401 15.75 -21.42 0.91
CA ASP A 401 14.36 -21.04 1.18
C ASP A 401 14.27 -19.78 2.03
N VAL A 402 13.26 -18.95 1.78
CA VAL A 402 13.08 -17.65 2.42
C VAL A 402 11.76 -17.64 3.17
N LEU A 403 11.84 -17.41 4.48
CA LEU A 403 10.72 -17.18 5.37
C LEU A 403 10.84 -15.79 6.01
N SER A 404 10.01 -14.87 5.54
CA SER A 404 9.92 -13.54 6.11
C SER A 404 8.84 -13.44 7.16
N MET A 405 9.07 -12.69 8.22
CA MET A 405 8.07 -12.40 9.25
C MET A 405 7.76 -10.91 9.30
N SER A 406 6.48 -10.58 9.52
CA SER A 406 6.04 -9.21 9.74
C SER A 406 5.00 -9.13 10.84
N ALA A 407 5.17 -8.14 11.73
CA ALA A 407 4.21 -7.86 12.78
C ALA A 407 3.01 -7.02 12.31
N THR A 408 3.12 -6.31 11.19
CA THR A 408 2.01 -5.58 10.58
C THR A 408 1.22 -6.52 9.67
N PRO A 409 0.03 -7.01 10.08
CA PRO A 409 -0.77 -7.87 9.23
C PRO A 409 -1.31 -7.09 8.04
N ILE A 410 -0.82 -7.39 6.84
CA ILE A 410 -1.38 -6.85 5.61
C ILE A 410 -2.53 -7.77 5.21
N PRO A 411 -3.73 -7.27 4.88
CA PRO A 411 -4.80 -8.17 4.49
C PRO A 411 -4.33 -9.05 3.32
N ARG A 412 -4.54 -10.37 3.44
CA ARG A 412 -3.96 -11.39 2.55
C ARG A 412 -4.17 -11.07 1.07
N SER A 413 -5.32 -10.50 0.77
CA SER A 413 -5.77 -10.11 -0.56
C SER A 413 -4.97 -8.91 -1.12
N TYR A 414 -4.41 -8.03 -0.28
CA TYR A 414 -3.50 -6.95 -0.69
C TYR A 414 -2.03 -7.37 -0.69
N ALA A 415 -1.63 -8.27 0.20
CA ALA A 415 -0.25 -8.76 0.29
C ALA A 415 0.21 -9.42 -1.03
N LEU A 416 -0.70 -10.09 -1.74
CA LEU A 416 -0.45 -10.68 -3.07
C LEU A 416 -0.17 -9.63 -4.17
N THR A 417 -0.70 -8.42 -4.03
CA THR A 417 -0.46 -7.31 -4.98
C THR A 417 0.84 -6.59 -4.66
N ILE A 418 1.12 -6.38 -3.37
CA ILE A 418 2.30 -5.63 -2.90
C ILE A 418 3.57 -6.49 -2.97
N TYR A 419 3.45 -7.78 -2.64
CA TYR A 419 4.58 -8.70 -2.59
C TYR A 419 4.55 -9.75 -3.69
N GLY A 420 3.69 -9.59 -4.72
CA GLY A 420 3.68 -10.35 -5.97
C GLY A 420 4.10 -11.82 -5.89
N ASP A 421 5.42 -12.05 -5.93
CA ASP A 421 6.13 -13.33 -5.91
C ASP A 421 6.11 -14.09 -4.57
N THR A 422 5.61 -13.49 -3.49
CA THR A 422 5.70 -14.03 -2.13
C THR A 422 4.38 -14.68 -1.69
N ASP A 423 4.43 -15.94 -1.23
CA ASP A 423 3.26 -16.62 -0.66
C ASP A 423 3.00 -16.17 0.77
N VAL A 424 1.74 -16.12 1.20
CA VAL A 424 1.37 -15.48 2.48
C VAL A 424 0.64 -16.46 3.39
N SER A 425 1.19 -16.65 4.59
CA SER A 425 0.55 -17.33 5.72
C SER A 425 0.15 -16.31 6.77
N SER A 426 -1.07 -16.42 7.29
CA SER A 426 -1.63 -15.46 8.25
C SER A 426 -2.00 -16.13 9.57
N ILE A 427 -1.48 -15.61 10.68
CA ILE A 427 -1.88 -15.98 12.04
C ILE A 427 -2.77 -14.88 12.60
N LYS A 428 -4.10 -15.13 12.65
CA LYS A 428 -5.10 -14.20 13.19
C LYS A 428 -5.34 -14.42 14.68
N THR A 429 -5.31 -15.67 15.10
CA THR A 429 -5.57 -16.09 16.48
C THR A 429 -4.40 -15.75 17.40
N LYS A 430 -4.70 -15.08 18.52
CA LYS A 430 -3.75 -14.85 19.62
C LYS A 430 -3.63 -16.12 20.48
N PRO A 431 -2.47 -16.41 21.10
CA PRO A 431 -2.32 -17.55 22.00
C PRO A 431 -3.27 -17.48 23.20
N ILE A 432 -3.71 -18.65 23.69
CA ILE A 432 -4.61 -18.79 24.84
C ILE A 432 -3.94 -18.23 26.10
N GLY A 433 -4.65 -17.37 26.86
CA GLY A 433 -4.22 -16.83 28.15
C GLY A 433 -3.98 -15.32 28.19
N ARG A 434 -3.84 -14.64 27.04
CA ARG A 434 -3.63 -13.19 27.00
C ARG A 434 -4.94 -12.41 27.12
N LYS A 435 -4.95 -11.41 28.01
CA LYS A 435 -6.03 -10.42 28.11
C LYS A 435 -5.87 -9.36 27.03
N GLU A 436 -6.99 -8.88 26.49
CA GLU A 436 -6.97 -7.79 25.51
C GLU A 436 -6.54 -6.48 26.17
N VAL A 437 -5.83 -5.64 25.40
CA VAL A 437 -5.43 -4.30 25.85
C VAL A 437 -6.63 -3.37 25.73
N ILE A 438 -7.11 -2.85 26.86
CA ILE A 438 -8.21 -1.87 26.86
C ILE A 438 -7.66 -0.54 26.35
N THR A 439 -8.23 -0.06 25.26
CA THR A 439 -7.78 1.19 24.62
C THR A 439 -8.76 2.31 24.94
N TYR A 440 -8.24 3.49 25.31
CA TYR A 440 -9.04 4.68 25.56
C TYR A 440 -8.54 5.85 24.71
N PHE A 441 -9.46 6.59 24.10
CA PHE A 441 -9.15 7.89 23.53
C PHE A 441 -9.42 9.02 24.54
N LYS A 442 -8.43 9.89 24.76
CA LYS A 442 -8.53 11.05 25.66
C LYS A 442 -8.12 12.33 24.95
N LYS A 443 -8.83 13.43 25.22
CA LYS A 443 -8.43 14.74 24.72
C LYS A 443 -7.33 15.32 25.61
N GLU A 444 -6.49 16.20 25.08
CA GLU A 444 -5.45 16.87 25.88
C GLU A 444 -6.01 17.57 27.13
N LYS A 445 -7.23 18.11 27.06
CA LYS A 445 -7.91 18.71 28.23
C LYS A 445 -8.23 17.73 29.36
N ASP A 446 -8.28 16.43 29.06
CA ASP A 446 -8.62 15.36 30.00
C ASP A 446 -7.34 14.69 30.58
N ILE A 447 -6.18 15.36 30.47
CA ILE A 447 -4.87 14.80 30.88
C ILE A 447 -4.81 14.40 32.36
N THR A 448 -5.56 15.09 33.23
CA THR A 448 -5.61 14.77 34.67
C THR A 448 -6.10 13.33 34.89
N GLU A 449 -7.09 12.88 34.13
CA GLU A 449 -7.60 11.51 34.21
C GLU A 449 -6.54 10.50 33.77
N VAL A 450 -5.76 10.83 32.74
CA VAL A 450 -4.64 9.99 32.28
C VAL A 450 -3.57 9.85 33.37
N LEU A 451 -3.23 10.95 34.05
CA LEU A 451 -2.26 10.94 35.16
C LEU A 451 -2.77 10.10 36.35
N GLU A 452 -4.07 10.15 36.66
CA GLU A 452 -4.67 9.29 37.69
C GLU A 452 -4.60 7.81 37.31
N MET A 453 -4.87 7.47 36.06
CA MET A 453 -4.72 6.10 35.56
C MET A 453 -3.26 5.63 35.66
N MET A 454 -2.31 6.47 35.25
CA MET A 454 -0.88 6.17 35.38
C MET A 454 -0.48 5.94 36.85
N LYS A 455 -0.97 6.79 37.75
CA LYS A 455 -0.69 6.65 39.19
C LYS A 455 -1.14 5.29 39.73
N ARG A 456 -2.34 4.82 39.36
CA ARG A 456 -2.86 3.52 39.82
C ARG A 456 -1.96 2.35 39.38
N GLU A 457 -1.44 2.40 38.15
CA GLU A 457 -0.53 1.36 37.65
C GLU A 457 0.84 1.41 38.35
N LEU A 458 1.36 2.61 38.62
CA LEU A 458 2.59 2.78 39.39
C LEU A 458 2.44 2.33 40.85
N ASP A 459 1.29 2.60 41.48
CA ASP A 459 0.98 2.15 42.85
C ASP A 459 0.91 0.61 42.92
N ASN A 460 0.56 -0.06 41.81
CA ASN A 460 0.62 -1.52 41.67
C ASN A 460 2.02 -2.05 41.32
N ASN A 461 3.05 -1.20 41.31
CA ASN A 461 4.44 -1.52 40.95
C ASN A 461 4.59 -2.01 39.48
N HIS A 462 3.67 -1.60 38.60
CA HIS A 462 3.78 -1.82 37.17
C HIS A 462 4.58 -0.69 36.49
N GLN A 463 4.95 -0.92 35.24
CA GLN A 463 5.74 0.01 34.43
C GLN A 463 4.93 0.61 33.29
N ILE A 464 5.30 1.83 32.87
CA ILE A 464 4.53 2.61 31.90
C ILE A 464 5.43 3.09 30.76
N TYR A 465 4.96 2.90 29.53
CA TYR A 465 5.54 3.52 28.34
C TYR A 465 4.85 4.87 28.06
N VAL A 466 5.65 5.91 27.81
CA VAL A 466 5.18 7.23 27.39
C VAL A 466 5.78 7.56 26.03
N VAL A 467 4.94 7.69 25.01
CA VAL A 467 5.39 7.87 23.62
C VAL A 467 5.16 9.30 23.15
N ALA A 468 6.22 9.92 22.66
CA ALA A 468 6.25 11.23 22.01
C ALA A 468 6.25 11.08 20.48
N PRO A 469 5.59 11.97 19.73
CA PRO A 469 5.68 11.99 18.27
C PRO A 469 7.12 12.28 17.81
N MET A 470 7.49 11.71 16.67
CA MET A 470 8.74 12.02 15.97
C MET A 470 8.40 12.56 14.58
N ILE A 471 8.91 13.74 14.24
CA ILE A 471 8.86 14.29 12.89
C ILE A 471 10.25 14.09 12.27
N GLU A 472 10.37 13.29 11.21
CA GLU A 472 11.66 13.09 10.55
C GLU A 472 12.20 14.43 10.01
N GLY A 473 13.43 14.80 10.40
CA GLY A 473 14.14 15.96 9.85
C GLY A 473 14.39 17.12 10.83
N ASP A 474 13.65 17.22 11.94
CA ASP A 474 13.68 18.42 12.78
C ASP A 474 14.42 18.27 14.13
N GLU A 475 15.08 19.34 14.55
CA GLU A 475 15.68 19.49 15.90
C GLU A 475 14.61 19.51 17.02
N GLU A 476 13.35 19.81 16.68
CA GLU A 476 12.18 19.85 17.57
C GLU A 476 11.85 18.50 18.25
N ASN A 477 12.37 17.38 17.72
CA ASN A 477 12.16 16.06 18.30
C ASN A 477 12.74 15.92 19.73
N LEU A 478 13.82 16.64 20.03
CA LEU A 478 14.39 16.65 21.38
C LEU A 478 13.57 17.50 22.34
N GLU A 479 12.91 18.55 21.84
CA GLU A 479 12.09 19.44 22.66
C GLU A 479 10.82 18.74 23.15
N SER A 480 10.15 17.97 22.29
CA SER A 480 8.94 17.23 22.68
C SER A 480 9.20 16.16 23.76
N VAL A 481 10.33 15.44 23.66
CA VAL A 481 10.74 14.43 24.65
C VAL A 481 11.13 15.11 25.98
N LYS A 482 11.85 16.23 25.93
CA LYS A 482 12.24 17.00 27.12
C LYS A 482 11.05 17.66 27.81
N ASP A 483 10.09 18.18 27.05
CA ASP A 483 8.85 18.74 27.60
C ASP A 483 8.02 17.66 28.29
N LEU A 484 7.91 16.47 27.70
CA LEU A 484 7.28 15.32 28.36
C LEU A 484 8.08 14.86 29.58
N GLU A 485 9.40 14.87 29.53
CA GLU A 485 10.25 14.59 30.69
C GLU A 485 9.98 15.55 31.84
N GLU A 486 9.93 16.85 31.57
CA GLU A 486 9.67 17.87 32.59
C GLU A 486 8.29 17.67 33.22
N LYS A 487 7.27 17.45 32.37
CA LYS A 487 5.89 17.18 32.82
C LYS A 487 5.81 15.91 33.67
N MET A 488 6.44 14.82 33.24
CA MET A 488 6.43 13.55 33.97
C MET A 488 7.24 13.62 35.27
N ASN A 489 8.39 14.31 35.28
CA ASN A 489 9.15 14.53 36.50
C ASN A 489 8.38 15.39 37.51
N LYS A 490 7.66 16.41 37.04
CA LYS A 490 6.80 17.23 37.90
C LYS A 490 5.65 16.41 38.51
N ALA A 491 5.06 15.48 37.74
CA ALA A 491 3.95 14.65 38.19
C ALA A 491 4.39 13.46 39.07
N PHE A 492 5.44 12.74 38.67
CA PHE A 492 5.82 11.44 39.23
C PHE A 492 7.27 11.35 39.73
N GLY A 493 8.12 12.36 39.51
CA GLY A 493 9.57 12.27 39.81
C GLY A 493 9.91 12.07 41.29
N LYS A 494 8.96 12.31 42.21
CA LYS A 494 9.12 12.01 43.65
C LYS A 494 8.78 10.56 44.02
N ILE A 495 8.03 9.86 43.18
CA ILE A 495 7.46 8.53 43.46
C ILE A 495 7.93 7.44 42.49
N SER A 496 8.49 7.82 41.35
CA SER A 496 8.87 6.89 40.29
C SER A 496 10.11 7.36 39.55
N LYS A 497 10.91 6.41 39.08
CA LYS A 497 12.09 6.69 38.24
C LYS A 497 11.67 6.78 36.79
N ILE A 498 12.08 7.87 36.14
CA ILE A 498 11.80 8.14 34.74
C ILE A 498 13.08 7.96 33.93
N GLY A 499 12.99 7.27 32.80
CA GLY A 499 14.08 7.09 31.84
C GLY A 499 13.67 7.58 30.46
N ILE A 500 14.66 7.90 29.62
CA ILE A 500 14.43 8.42 28.27
C ILE A 500 15.21 7.61 27.26
N ILE A 501 14.57 7.32 26.13
CA ILE A 501 15.23 6.76 24.96
C ILE A 501 14.78 7.43 23.67
N HIS A 502 15.72 8.02 22.94
CA HIS A 502 15.47 8.68 21.66
C HIS A 502 16.50 8.28 20.58
N GLY A 503 16.20 8.58 19.32
CA GLY A 503 16.99 8.16 18.15
C GLY A 503 18.46 8.59 18.19
N LYS A 504 18.74 9.78 18.74
CA LYS A 504 20.10 10.35 18.84
C LYS A 504 21.01 9.71 19.91
N LEU A 505 20.50 8.88 20.83
CA LEU A 505 21.35 8.19 21.81
C LEU A 505 22.24 7.15 21.14
N ASP A 506 23.46 6.98 21.63
CA ASP A 506 24.34 5.90 21.16
C ASP A 506 23.76 4.53 21.56
N ASN A 507 24.08 3.50 20.78
CA ASN A 507 23.52 2.15 20.96
C ASN A 507 23.85 1.57 22.34
N LYS A 508 25.02 1.90 22.91
CA LYS A 508 25.39 1.48 24.28
C LYS A 508 24.46 2.07 25.34
N GLU A 509 24.11 3.35 25.21
CA GLU A 509 23.23 4.04 26.16
C GLU A 509 21.79 3.55 26.04
N LYS A 510 21.31 3.38 24.79
CA LYS A 510 19.99 2.76 24.52
C LYS A 510 19.86 1.41 25.20
N ASN A 511 20.85 0.53 25.02
CA ASN A 511 20.85 -0.80 25.63
C ASN A 511 20.84 -0.72 27.17
N LYS A 512 21.60 0.20 27.76
CA LYS A 512 21.63 0.40 29.22
C LYS A 512 20.26 0.82 29.76
N VAL A 513 19.63 1.84 29.16
CA VAL A 513 18.31 2.33 29.57
C VAL A 513 17.25 1.24 29.43
N MET A 514 17.27 0.49 28.32
CA MET A 514 16.33 -0.62 28.11
C MET A 514 16.53 -1.75 29.14
N ASN A 515 17.77 -2.12 29.44
CA ASN A 515 18.07 -3.11 30.48
C ASN A 515 17.62 -2.62 31.87
N ASP A 516 17.82 -1.34 32.19
CA ASP A 516 17.37 -0.78 33.47
C ASP A 516 15.84 -0.74 33.55
N PHE A 517 15.14 -0.50 32.43
CA PHE A 517 13.70 -0.63 32.35
C PHE A 517 13.24 -2.09 32.48
N GLU A 518 13.84 -3.04 31.77
CA GLU A 518 13.48 -4.47 31.89
C GLU A 518 13.67 -5.01 33.31
N ASN A 519 14.70 -4.55 34.03
CA ASN A 519 14.97 -4.92 35.42
C ASN A 519 14.17 -4.10 36.46
N ASN A 520 13.14 -3.37 36.04
CA ASN A 520 12.27 -2.53 36.89
C ASN A 520 13.03 -1.47 37.72
N LYS A 521 14.21 -1.01 37.26
CA LYS A 521 14.91 0.13 37.87
C LYS A 521 14.36 1.47 37.38
N ILE A 522 13.68 1.46 36.24
CA ILE A 522 12.96 2.60 35.66
C ILE A 522 11.48 2.20 35.59
N ASN A 523 10.59 3.04 36.13
CA ASN A 523 9.15 2.75 36.16
C ASN A 523 8.43 3.37 34.96
N ILE A 524 8.87 4.54 34.51
CA ILE A 524 8.30 5.24 33.35
C ILE A 524 9.39 5.40 32.29
N LEU A 525 9.15 4.87 31.09
CA LEU A 525 10.06 5.05 29.96
C LEU A 525 9.44 5.97 28.91
N ILE A 526 10.06 7.14 28.74
CA ILE A 526 9.70 8.10 27.68
C ILE A 526 10.49 7.77 26.42
N SER A 527 9.81 7.65 25.29
CA SER A 527 10.46 7.45 24.00
C SER A 527 9.74 8.06 22.83
N THR A 528 10.48 8.23 21.74
CA THR A 528 9.92 8.42 20.41
C THR A 528 9.48 7.08 19.79
N THR A 529 9.24 7.05 18.49
CA THR A 529 8.98 5.84 17.69
C THR A 529 10.07 4.76 17.78
N VAL A 530 11.20 5.04 18.43
CA VAL A 530 12.33 4.10 18.61
C VAL A 530 11.95 2.88 19.47
N ILE A 531 10.93 2.95 20.33
CA ILE A 531 10.37 1.77 21.05
C ILE A 531 9.79 0.71 20.09
N GLU A 532 9.58 1.04 18.81
CA GLU A 532 9.09 0.11 17.80
C GLU A 532 10.00 -1.14 17.62
N VAL A 533 11.17 -1.23 18.26
CA VAL A 533 12.02 -2.45 18.20
C VAL A 533 12.04 -3.30 19.47
N GLY A 534 11.43 -4.48 19.35
CA GLY A 534 11.81 -5.72 20.05
C GLY A 534 11.51 -5.89 21.53
N VAL A 535 11.76 -4.92 22.41
CA VAL A 535 11.86 -5.25 23.85
C VAL A 535 10.53 -5.71 24.44
N ASN A 536 10.57 -6.86 25.14
CA ASN A 536 9.43 -7.47 25.82
C ASN A 536 9.59 -7.19 27.32
N VAL A 537 8.75 -6.34 27.89
CA VAL A 537 8.74 -6.08 29.34
C VAL A 537 7.40 -6.57 29.89
N PRO A 538 7.34 -7.79 30.47
CA PRO A 538 6.09 -8.38 30.95
C PRO A 538 5.38 -7.56 32.03
N ASN A 539 6.12 -6.75 32.79
CA ASN A 539 5.62 -5.88 33.85
C ASN A 539 5.13 -4.50 33.35
N ALA A 540 5.25 -4.21 32.04
CA ALA A 540 4.71 -2.99 31.44
C ALA A 540 3.21 -3.17 31.15
N SER A 541 2.36 -2.57 31.99
CA SER A 541 0.91 -2.70 31.92
C SER A 541 0.24 -1.55 31.16
N MET A 542 0.90 -0.40 31.00
CA MET A 542 0.28 0.78 30.41
C MET A 542 1.16 1.46 29.36
N ILE A 543 0.55 1.91 28.27
CA ILE A 543 1.18 2.79 27.28
C ILE A 543 0.33 4.04 27.07
N VAL A 544 0.97 5.21 27.09
CA VAL A 544 0.36 6.52 26.84
C VAL A 544 1.02 7.15 25.63
N ILE A 545 0.25 7.41 24.57
CA ILE A 545 0.73 7.96 23.31
C ILE A 545 0.24 9.39 23.18
N PHE A 546 1.15 10.35 23.26
CA PHE A 546 0.85 11.77 23.09
C PHE A 546 0.82 12.17 21.62
N ASN A 547 -0.05 13.12 21.27
CA ASN A 547 -0.28 13.55 19.88
C ASN A 547 -0.51 12.36 18.94
N ALA A 548 -1.42 11.44 19.32
CA ALA A 548 -1.66 10.19 18.59
C ALA A 548 -2.05 10.40 17.11
N ASN A 549 -2.62 11.57 16.77
CA ASN A 549 -2.91 11.98 15.39
C ASN A 549 -1.66 12.14 14.51
N MET A 550 -0.47 12.30 15.08
CA MET A 550 0.77 12.40 14.31
C MET A 550 1.30 11.03 13.83
N PHE A 551 0.71 9.93 14.29
CA PHE A 551 1.17 8.58 13.97
C PHE A 551 0.25 7.89 12.96
N GLY A 552 0.83 7.05 12.10
CA GLY A 552 0.05 6.10 11.29
C GLY A 552 -0.64 5.04 12.15
N LEU A 553 -1.76 4.50 11.67
CA LEU A 553 -2.54 3.48 12.39
C LEU A 553 -1.74 2.21 12.68
N SER A 554 -0.92 1.78 11.72
CA SER A 554 -0.03 0.63 11.89
C SER A 554 0.98 0.85 13.01
N THR A 555 1.55 2.04 13.12
CA THR A 555 2.51 2.40 14.17
C THR A 555 1.83 2.44 15.53
N LEU A 556 0.65 3.04 15.64
CA LEU A 556 -0.15 3.03 16.87
C LEU A 556 -0.49 1.60 17.33
N HIS A 557 -0.86 0.73 16.40
CA HIS A 557 -1.14 -0.67 16.68
C HIS A 557 0.10 -1.43 17.17
N GLN A 558 1.25 -1.21 16.55
CA GLN A 558 2.54 -1.79 17.00
C GLN A 558 2.93 -1.28 18.39
N LEU A 559 2.76 0.01 18.67
CA LEU A 559 3.00 0.62 19.97
C LEU A 559 2.06 0.01 21.03
N ARG A 560 0.76 -0.13 20.72
CA ARG A 560 -0.21 -0.83 21.59
C ARG A 560 0.25 -2.26 21.92
N GLY A 561 0.82 -2.99 20.96
CA GLY A 561 1.35 -4.34 21.15
C GLY A 561 2.62 -4.44 22.03
N ARG A 562 3.13 -3.32 22.55
CA ARG A 562 4.24 -3.29 23.52
C ARG A 562 3.78 -3.62 24.94
N VAL A 563 2.50 -3.48 25.23
CA VAL A 563 1.87 -3.88 26.50
C VAL A 563 0.95 -5.10 26.28
N GLY A 564 0.46 -5.72 27.36
CA GLY A 564 -0.40 -6.91 27.27
C GLY A 564 0.37 -8.21 26.94
N ARG A 565 1.63 -8.30 27.39
CA ARG A 565 2.50 -9.47 27.17
C ARG A 565 2.49 -10.49 28.33
N SER A 566 1.77 -10.20 29.41
CA SER A 566 1.57 -11.04 30.59
C SER A 566 0.06 -11.20 30.89
N ASP A 567 -0.29 -11.90 31.97
CA ASP A 567 -1.68 -12.09 32.42
C ASP A 567 -2.28 -10.82 33.10
N ILE A 568 -1.49 -9.75 33.17
CA ILE A 568 -1.85 -8.45 33.72
C ILE A 568 -2.74 -7.72 32.72
N GLN A 569 -3.88 -7.20 33.21
CA GLN A 569 -4.74 -6.35 32.40
C GLN A 569 -3.95 -5.10 31.98
N SER A 570 -3.84 -4.87 30.68
CA SER A 570 -3.04 -3.77 30.14
C SER A 570 -3.92 -2.69 29.49
N TYR A 571 -3.40 -1.48 29.43
CA TYR A 571 -4.12 -0.28 28.97
C TYR A 571 -3.32 0.49 27.93
N CYS A 572 -4.00 1.00 26.90
CA CYS A 572 -3.45 1.90 25.89
C CYS A 572 -4.25 3.20 25.90
N VAL A 573 -3.59 4.33 26.13
CA VAL A 573 -4.25 5.65 26.14
C VAL A 573 -3.72 6.49 24.99
N LEU A 574 -4.62 6.86 24.08
CA LEU A 574 -4.34 7.71 22.92
C LEU A 574 -4.74 9.15 23.27
N VAL A 575 -3.76 10.06 23.36
CA VAL A 575 -3.98 11.47 23.68
C VAL A 575 -3.83 12.32 22.43
N ALA A 576 -4.85 13.09 22.07
CA ALA A 576 -4.79 14.04 20.95
C ALA A 576 -5.72 15.26 21.17
N LYS A 577 -5.51 16.34 20.41
CA LYS A 577 -6.37 17.54 20.46
C LYS A 577 -7.77 17.27 19.94
N GLU A 578 -7.86 16.57 18.82
CA GLU A 578 -9.11 16.27 18.12
C GLU A 578 -9.33 14.77 17.97
N SER A 579 -10.60 14.40 17.89
CA SER A 579 -11.01 13.01 17.73
C SER A 579 -11.16 12.72 16.24
N GLU A 580 -10.19 12.00 15.68
CA GLU A 580 -10.25 11.51 14.32
C GLU A 580 -10.89 10.12 14.26
N GLU A 581 -11.58 9.81 13.16
CA GLU A 581 -12.28 8.53 12.97
C GLU A 581 -11.34 7.32 13.12
N ARG A 582 -10.11 7.45 12.61
CA ARG A 582 -9.06 6.42 12.74
C ARG A 582 -8.70 6.10 14.20
N LEU A 583 -8.66 7.10 15.09
CA LEU A 583 -8.33 6.87 16.51
C LEU A 583 -9.48 6.16 17.23
N ARG A 584 -10.73 6.46 16.86
CA ARG A 584 -11.92 5.74 17.37
C ARG A 584 -11.97 4.30 16.88
N LEU A 585 -11.43 4.00 15.70
CA LEU A 585 -11.30 2.62 15.23
C LEU A 585 -10.38 1.82 16.16
N LEU A 586 -9.20 2.37 16.51
CA LEU A 586 -8.27 1.72 17.44
C LEU A 586 -8.83 1.49 18.85
N GLU A 587 -9.76 2.35 19.29
CA GLU A 587 -10.50 2.18 20.54
C GLU A 587 -11.49 1.00 20.48
N LYS A 588 -12.09 0.75 19.30
CA LYS A 588 -13.12 -0.29 19.11
C LYS A 588 -12.56 -1.67 18.78
N THR A 589 -11.47 -1.75 18.01
CA THR A 589 -10.93 -3.03 17.53
C THR A 589 -9.51 -3.29 18.01
N SER A 590 -9.29 -4.52 18.46
CA SER A 590 -7.97 -5.05 18.81
C SER A 590 -7.31 -5.80 17.64
N ASP A 591 -8.03 -5.99 16.52
CA ASP A 591 -7.59 -6.78 15.37
C ASP A 591 -6.71 -5.96 14.42
N GLY A 592 -5.43 -6.34 14.34
CA GLY A 592 -4.47 -5.71 13.44
C GLY A 592 -4.86 -5.80 11.96
N PHE A 593 -5.57 -6.86 11.53
CA PHE A 593 -6.01 -7.02 10.14
C PHE A 593 -7.08 -5.99 9.77
N GLU A 594 -8.05 -5.76 10.65
CA GLU A 594 -9.09 -4.73 10.45
C GLU A 594 -8.48 -3.33 10.42
N ILE A 595 -7.52 -3.05 11.30
CA ILE A 595 -6.80 -1.77 11.35
C ILE A 595 -6.02 -1.55 10.05
N SER A 596 -5.34 -2.57 9.56
CA SER A 596 -4.54 -2.48 8.33
C SER A 596 -5.41 -2.41 7.08
N GLU A 597 -6.60 -3.02 7.08
CA GLU A 597 -7.58 -2.85 6.01
C GLU A 597 -8.11 -1.41 5.97
N TYR A 598 -8.46 -0.83 7.12
CA TYR A 598 -8.88 0.58 7.18
C TYR A 598 -7.75 1.53 6.77
N ASP A 599 -6.52 1.31 7.26
CA ASP A 599 -5.36 2.12 6.88
C ASP A 599 -5.10 2.06 5.37
N PHE A 600 -5.18 0.86 4.79
CA PHE A 600 -5.06 0.68 3.34
C PHE A 600 -6.16 1.39 2.55
N GLN A 601 -7.41 1.33 2.99
CA GLN A 601 -8.52 2.02 2.33
C GLN A 601 -8.34 3.55 2.36
N ASN A 602 -7.72 4.09 3.42
CA ASN A 602 -7.61 5.53 3.65
C ASN A 602 -6.27 6.18 3.23
N ARG A 603 -5.21 5.42 2.93
CA ARG A 603 -3.92 5.98 2.45
C ARG A 603 -4.08 6.77 1.11
N GLY A 604 -3.21 7.73 0.82
CA GLY A 604 -3.15 8.38 -0.51
C GLY A 604 -2.52 7.48 -1.59
N GLU A 605 -2.72 7.80 -2.87
CA GLU A 605 -2.32 7.00 -4.05
C GLU A 605 -0.82 6.68 -4.17
N GLY A 606 0.07 7.39 -3.44
CA GLY A 606 1.52 7.39 -3.68
C GLY A 606 2.41 6.45 -2.83
N ASP A 607 1.90 5.80 -1.78
CA ASP A 607 2.75 5.17 -0.73
C ASP A 607 2.76 3.63 -0.72
N LEU A 608 2.00 2.97 -1.58
CA LEU A 608 1.93 1.50 -1.58
C LEU A 608 3.12 0.84 -2.29
N PHE A 609 3.70 1.56 -3.25
CA PHE A 609 4.83 1.10 -4.05
C PHE A 609 6.02 1.98 -3.67
N GLY A 610 6.71 1.59 -2.59
CA GLY A 610 7.93 2.26 -2.17
C GLY A 610 8.90 2.30 -3.34
N ILE A 611 9.24 3.52 -3.79
CA ILE A 611 10.14 3.84 -4.89
C ILE A 611 9.62 3.29 -6.24
N LYS A 612 9.13 4.20 -7.08
CA LYS A 612 8.92 4.00 -8.53
C LYS A 612 10.19 3.38 -9.13
N GLN A 613 10.24 2.06 -9.22
CA GLN A 613 11.31 1.39 -9.95
C GLN A 613 11.05 1.61 -11.43
N SER A 614 12.10 2.04 -12.13
CA SER A 614 12.12 2.21 -13.57
C SER A 614 11.73 0.91 -14.25
N GLY A 615 10.49 0.79 -14.72
CA GLY A 615 9.95 -0.39 -15.40
C GLY A 615 8.57 -0.87 -14.93
N GLU A 616 8.04 -0.32 -13.83
CA GLU A 616 6.79 -0.78 -13.23
C GLU A 616 5.56 -0.61 -14.15
N LEU A 617 4.69 -1.63 -14.20
CA LEU A 617 3.40 -1.56 -14.91
C LEU A 617 2.50 -0.52 -14.25
N VAL A 618 2.46 0.67 -14.84
CA VAL A 618 1.53 1.73 -14.44
C VAL A 618 0.13 1.36 -14.93
N LEU A 619 -0.76 0.96 -14.01
CA LEU A 619 -2.19 0.86 -14.28
C LEU A 619 -2.69 2.26 -14.69
N LYS A 620 -3.20 2.41 -15.91
CA LYS A 620 -3.60 3.73 -16.44
C LYS A 620 -5.01 4.09 -16.01
N MET A 621 -5.92 3.11 -15.99
CA MET A 621 -7.32 3.33 -15.60
C MET A 621 -7.72 2.55 -14.35
N ALA A 622 -7.17 1.36 -14.14
CA ALA A 622 -7.47 0.54 -12.97
C ALA A 622 -6.85 1.14 -11.72
N ASN A 623 -7.58 1.05 -10.61
CA ASN A 623 -7.06 1.38 -9.30
C ASN A 623 -7.24 0.17 -8.39
N ILE A 624 -6.12 -0.42 -7.94
CA ILE A 624 -6.10 -1.63 -7.12
C ILE A 624 -7.08 -1.56 -5.93
N ARG A 625 -7.22 -0.38 -5.32
CA ARG A 625 -8.08 -0.21 -4.13
C ARG A 625 -9.56 -0.18 -4.50
N ARG A 626 -9.92 0.65 -5.50
CA ARG A 626 -11.31 0.81 -5.93
C ARG A 626 -11.82 -0.42 -6.67
N ASP A 627 -10.95 -1.09 -7.41
CA ASP A 627 -11.27 -2.20 -8.30
C ASP A 627 -10.83 -3.55 -7.72
N PHE A 628 -10.67 -3.63 -6.39
CA PHE A 628 -10.09 -4.80 -5.73
C PHE A 628 -10.85 -6.12 -5.98
N LYS A 629 -12.18 -6.09 -6.00
CA LYS A 629 -12.99 -7.28 -6.31
C LYS A 629 -12.71 -7.80 -7.73
N MET A 630 -12.47 -6.88 -8.68
CA MET A 630 -12.10 -7.23 -10.05
C MET A 630 -10.69 -7.81 -10.11
N LEU A 631 -9.77 -7.27 -9.32
CA LEU A 631 -8.40 -7.79 -9.19
C LEU A 631 -8.37 -9.24 -8.70
N LEU A 632 -9.19 -9.58 -7.69
CA LEU A 632 -9.28 -10.96 -7.18
C LEU A 632 -9.76 -11.93 -8.27
N LYS A 633 -10.72 -11.53 -9.10
CA LYS A 633 -11.17 -12.35 -10.24
C LYS A 633 -10.12 -12.46 -11.32
N ALA A 634 -9.51 -11.35 -11.70
CA ALA A 634 -8.40 -11.32 -12.64
C ALA A 634 -7.22 -12.23 -12.20
N LYS A 635 -6.98 -12.33 -10.89
CA LYS A 635 -6.00 -13.25 -10.31
C LYS A 635 -6.38 -14.72 -10.53
N GLU A 636 -7.59 -15.11 -10.16
CA GLU A 636 -8.09 -16.48 -10.36
C GLU A 636 -8.02 -16.86 -11.85
N ASP A 637 -8.46 -15.97 -12.73
CA ASP A 637 -8.43 -16.20 -14.17
C ASP A 637 -6.99 -16.28 -14.72
N ALA A 638 -6.04 -15.48 -14.20
CA ALA A 638 -4.63 -15.54 -14.58
C ALA A 638 -3.93 -16.83 -14.11
N GLU A 639 -4.27 -17.32 -12.91
CA GLU A 639 -3.79 -18.61 -12.39
C GLU A 639 -4.29 -19.79 -13.23
N GLU A 640 -5.51 -19.72 -13.76
CA GLU A 640 -6.05 -20.71 -14.69
C GLU A 640 -5.39 -20.59 -16.07
N PHE A 641 -5.30 -19.36 -16.60
CA PHE A 641 -4.81 -19.09 -17.95
C PHE A 641 -3.34 -19.45 -18.15
N ILE A 642 -2.48 -19.25 -17.14
CA ILE A 642 -1.04 -19.54 -17.29
C ILE A 642 -0.79 -21.01 -17.70
N ASN A 643 -1.60 -21.95 -17.19
CA ASN A 643 -1.45 -23.37 -17.52
C ASN A 643 -1.85 -23.65 -18.98
N ILE A 644 -2.87 -22.95 -19.47
CA ILE A 644 -3.34 -23.03 -20.86
C ILE A 644 -2.28 -22.42 -21.79
N LEU A 645 -1.73 -21.26 -21.42
CA LEU A 645 -0.76 -20.52 -22.23
C LEU A 645 0.46 -21.37 -22.59
N PHE A 646 1.04 -22.10 -21.63
CA PHE A 646 2.18 -22.99 -21.88
C PHE A 646 1.82 -24.30 -22.59
N THR A 647 0.57 -24.74 -22.52
CA THR A 647 0.11 -25.92 -23.27
C THR A 647 -0.06 -25.59 -24.75
N PHE A 648 -0.36 -24.34 -25.07
CA PHE A 648 -0.65 -23.85 -26.42
C PHE A 648 0.23 -22.65 -26.80
N GLU A 649 1.56 -22.77 -26.63
CA GLU A 649 2.53 -21.70 -26.94
C GLU A 649 2.43 -21.20 -28.40
N SER A 650 1.89 -22.02 -29.30
CA SER A 650 1.73 -21.73 -30.72
C SER A 650 0.31 -21.26 -31.13
N ASN A 651 -0.58 -20.92 -30.19
CA ASN A 651 -1.88 -20.35 -30.54
C ASN A 651 -1.73 -18.87 -30.96
N PRO A 652 -2.07 -18.49 -32.21
CA PRO A 652 -1.96 -17.10 -32.68
C PRO A 652 -2.78 -16.10 -31.85
N GLU A 653 -3.85 -16.55 -31.20
CA GLU A 653 -4.68 -15.72 -30.32
C GLU A 653 -3.87 -15.15 -29.13
N TYR A 654 -2.91 -15.92 -28.61
CA TYR A 654 -2.17 -15.58 -27.39
C TYR A 654 -0.82 -14.90 -27.66
N GLU A 655 -0.42 -14.78 -28.93
CA GLU A 655 0.82 -14.12 -29.33
C GLU A 655 0.96 -12.68 -28.79
N PRO A 656 -0.08 -11.82 -28.80
CA PRO A 656 0.00 -10.49 -28.22
C PRO A 656 0.24 -10.51 -26.71
N ILE A 657 -0.38 -11.46 -26.01
CA ILE A 657 -0.19 -11.65 -24.56
C ILE A 657 1.24 -12.11 -24.28
N PHE A 658 1.77 -13.05 -25.06
CA PHE A 658 3.13 -13.56 -24.91
C PHE A 658 4.19 -12.48 -25.16
N ASN A 659 4.01 -11.65 -26.18
CA ASN A 659 4.86 -10.51 -26.45
C ASN A 659 4.90 -9.51 -25.28
N GLU A 660 3.77 -9.31 -24.59
CA GLU A 660 3.69 -8.48 -23.39
C GLU A 660 4.36 -9.11 -22.15
N LEU A 661 4.39 -10.44 -22.04
CA LEU A 661 5.10 -11.15 -20.98
C LEU A 661 6.62 -11.10 -21.19
N LYS A 662 7.09 -11.30 -22.42
CA LYS A 662 8.51 -11.25 -22.78
C LYS A 662 9.19 -9.92 -22.49
N LYS A 663 8.47 -8.80 -22.64
CA LYS A 663 8.98 -7.46 -22.31
C LYS A 663 9.46 -7.29 -20.86
N ILE A 664 9.07 -8.20 -19.97
CA ILE A 664 9.44 -8.17 -18.54
C ILE A 664 10.70 -8.97 -18.28
N GLU A 665 11.12 -9.83 -19.21
CA GLU A 665 12.34 -10.60 -19.09
C GLU A 665 13.59 -9.72 -19.17
N ASP A 666 13.46 -8.53 -19.76
CA ASP A 666 14.51 -7.52 -19.86
C ASP A 666 14.51 -6.51 -18.67
N LEU A 667 13.64 -6.71 -17.67
CA LEU A 667 13.56 -5.88 -16.47
C LEU A 667 14.26 -6.62 -15.31
N ASP A 668 15.53 -6.29 -15.08
CA ASP A 668 16.37 -6.79 -13.96
C ASP A 668 15.80 -6.46 -12.57
#